data_AF-A0AAJ4AKJ0-F1
#
_entry.id   AF-A0AAJ4AKJ0-F1
#
_cell.length_a   1.000
_cell.length_b   1.000
_cell.length_c   1.000
_cell.angle_alpha   90.00
_cell.angle_beta   90.00
_cell.angle_gamma   90.00
#
_symmetry.space_group_name_H-M   'P 1'
#
loop_
_entity.id
_entity.type
_entity.pdbx_description
1 polymer ?
#
loop_
_entity_poly.entity_id
_entity_poly.type
_entity_poly.pdbx_seq_one_letter_code
_entity_poly.pdbx_strand_id
1 'polypeptide(L)'
;MELKKITVAVASVLLSANAYAISAPVPQVVELDAGHNHEHHHGVEDQHLEYAPTKLTPKKPQPTIKAFNMIAADEAAVPCDVEAFATSNSTSLINTITTQGASCVNELFSAESRIQETTFESSNMFNVAKHTTTLAKNYQGGGSDELEALFLYLRAGYYAEFYNDKVSFTTWVRPAVKEAVDAFVANGNFYENSDAHGKVLAEVIITMDSASLEHHYIDVVTQWLNRWNADYAQSWYMRNAVNSVFTVLFGGSWNDEYKAKIGEQTDLVNALSSFALNRNSIGRDDEFMTANAGRELGRLTRYQNTPIEANVKAKVKQIFDQYEMYGFGDSVWLGTADTASYYSDCTELGICNFKTELKSLVLSQSYTCGPSVRILSQNMTQVQHQAACDKMGYEEGYFHQRLETGNQPVADDYNTQLQVNIFDSSNDYGKYAGPIFGIDTNNGGMYLEGDPSKQGNVPNFIAYEASYANPDHFVWNLEHEYVHYLDGRFDMYGDFGHPTEKVVWWSEGVAEYIANEDNNQKAIDTIKDGSTYTLSEVFETTYDGFDVDRIYRWGYLAVRFMFERHMDDVNQMLVETRKGNWSQYKTIINGWSTAYQSEFEQWQQELVNGGSEQQPPTAVISVNSEGQVGESISFSSKGSSDSDGQISSYLWEFGDGATSSEANPTHQYSSEGSYSVRLTVTDNDGLTANTNASINIRSQGDNDSLPTDCAVRPKVSGGRLTAGEPVCLASQSPIWLSIEGVNEYQSMSITSAHGTGDLKLEYSNFGWPNDEGSNLHGWSDNSGNSECITINGQANYWGYLKVSGEFSNAALVVDFNTSGCRQ
;
A
#
# COMPACT_ATOMS: atom_id res chain seq x y z
N MET A 1 -50.74 -31.24 36.05
CA MET A 1 -49.53 -31.63 36.81
C MET A 1 -48.68 -30.38 36.91
N GLU A 2 -48.97 -29.50 37.88
CA GLU A 2 -48.28 -29.41 39.19
C GLU A 2 -46.75 -29.15 39.04
N LEU A 3 -46.30 -27.90 39.24
CA LEU A 3 -45.69 -27.34 40.49
C LEU A 3 -44.16 -27.64 40.55
N LYS A 4 -43.20 -26.71 40.73
CA LYS A 4 -43.07 -25.61 41.71
C LYS A 4 -41.95 -24.62 41.34
N LYS A 5 -42.13 -23.38 41.82
CA LYS A 5 -41.17 -22.28 41.98
C LYS A 5 -40.06 -22.59 43.00
N ILE A 6 -38.88 -21.97 42.83
CA ILE A 6 -38.03 -21.42 43.91
C ILE A 6 -37.50 -20.05 43.46
N THR A 7 -37.50 -19.09 44.39
CA THR A 7 -37.09 -17.69 44.27
C THR A 7 -35.94 -17.40 45.25
N VAL A 8 -35.27 -16.25 45.06
CA VAL A 8 -34.41 -15.44 45.96
C VAL A 8 -32.90 -15.53 45.62
N ALA A 9 -32.04 -14.50 45.60
CA ALA A 9 -32.01 -13.06 45.25
C ALA A 9 -30.61 -12.52 45.67
N VAL A 10 -30.13 -11.47 44.97
CA VAL A 10 -29.20 -10.36 45.38
C VAL A 10 -27.66 -10.49 45.20
N ALA A 11 -27.10 -9.38 44.67
CA ALA A 11 -25.75 -8.77 44.72
C ALA A 11 -24.77 -9.13 43.58
N SER A 12 -24.50 -8.30 42.56
CA SER A 12 -23.96 -6.91 42.46
C SER A 12 -22.46 -6.87 42.11
N VAL A 13 -22.19 -6.49 40.85
CA VAL A 13 -21.10 -5.65 40.27
C VAL A 13 -19.63 -6.13 40.37
N LEU A 14 -19.03 -6.46 39.21
CA LEU A 14 -17.84 -5.79 38.60
C LEU A 14 -17.24 -6.61 37.42
N LEU A 15 -17.09 -5.92 36.27
CA LEU A 15 -16.09 -6.05 35.18
C LEU A 15 -15.52 -7.44 34.77
N SER A 16 -15.84 -7.86 33.54
CA SER A 16 -15.04 -8.68 32.60
C SER A 16 -15.80 -8.66 31.26
N ALA A 17 -15.26 -8.19 30.13
CA ALA A 17 -14.22 -8.77 29.28
C ALA A 17 -14.48 -10.25 28.90
N ASN A 18 -14.38 -10.51 27.58
CA ASN A 18 -14.54 -11.77 26.84
C ASN A 18 -15.97 -12.08 26.37
N ALA A 19 -16.23 -11.92 25.07
CA ALA A 19 -15.86 -12.83 23.98
C ALA A 19 -16.71 -14.10 24.00
N TYR A 20 -17.71 -14.12 23.13
CA TYR A 20 -18.31 -15.31 22.55
C TYR A 20 -18.68 -14.96 21.11
N ALA A 21 -17.69 -15.05 20.22
CA ALA A 21 -17.94 -15.25 18.81
C ALA A 21 -18.57 -16.64 18.68
N ILE A 22 -19.90 -16.69 18.59
CA ILE A 22 -20.62 -17.88 18.19
C ILE A 22 -20.88 -17.71 16.70
N SER A 23 -20.10 -18.44 15.92
CA SER A 23 -20.30 -18.67 14.50
C SER A 23 -21.74 -19.14 14.27
N ALA A 24 -22.52 -18.33 13.55
CA ALA A 24 -23.79 -18.77 13.00
C ALA A 24 -23.52 -19.58 11.71
N PRO A 25 -24.22 -20.70 11.52
CA PRO A 25 -24.00 -21.60 10.41
C PRO A 25 -24.48 -20.94 9.11
N VAL A 26 -23.77 -21.21 8.01
CA VAL A 26 -24.28 -21.08 6.66
C VAL A 26 -24.88 -22.44 6.29
N PRO A 27 -26.22 -22.59 6.21
CA PRO A 27 -26.81 -23.72 5.52
C PRO A 27 -27.23 -23.29 4.12
N GLN A 28 -26.73 -24.11 3.20
CA GLN A 28 -26.97 -24.21 1.78
C GLN A 28 -28.43 -24.04 1.34
N VAL A 29 -28.57 -23.43 0.16
CA VAL A 29 -29.77 -23.45 -0.67
C VAL A 29 -30.18 -24.90 -0.93
N VAL A 30 -31.43 -25.24 -0.58
CA VAL A 30 -32.10 -26.44 -1.05
C VAL A 30 -32.69 -26.12 -2.41
N GLU A 31 -32.01 -26.53 -3.49
CA GLU A 31 -32.63 -26.70 -4.81
C GLU A 31 -33.08 -28.16 -4.98
N LEU A 32 -34.34 -28.33 -5.40
CA LEU A 32 -34.88 -29.60 -5.83
C LEU A 32 -34.41 -29.87 -7.28
N ASP A 33 -33.33 -30.65 -7.35
CA ASP A 33 -33.10 -31.78 -8.27
C ASP A 33 -33.17 -31.50 -9.79
N ALA A 34 -32.05 -31.03 -10.34
CA ALA A 34 -31.49 -31.49 -11.60
C ALA A 34 -29.97 -31.32 -11.54
N GLY A 35 -29.28 -32.33 -11.02
CA GLY A 35 -27.89 -32.24 -10.55
C GLY A 35 -26.92 -31.53 -11.49
N HIS A 36 -26.35 -30.41 -11.01
CA HIS A 36 -25.11 -29.78 -11.47
C HIS A 36 -24.31 -29.40 -10.21
N ASN A 37 -23.05 -29.83 -10.16
CA ASN A 37 -22.12 -29.49 -9.08
C ASN A 37 -21.86 -27.98 -9.07
N HIS A 38 -22.04 -27.33 -7.92
CA HIS A 38 -21.55 -25.98 -7.69
C HIS A 38 -20.07 -26.04 -7.30
N GLU A 39 -19.19 -25.94 -8.28
CA GLU A 39 -17.80 -25.55 -8.09
C GLU A 39 -17.68 -24.04 -8.35
N HIS A 40 -17.25 -23.29 -7.34
CA HIS A 40 -16.82 -21.91 -7.52
C HIS A 40 -15.45 -21.93 -8.19
N HIS A 41 -15.48 -21.94 -9.51
CA HIS A 41 -14.29 -21.98 -10.35
C HIS A 41 -13.63 -20.61 -10.45
N HIS A 42 -12.50 -20.43 -9.76
CA HIS A 42 -11.40 -19.63 -10.28
C HIS A 42 -10.57 -20.57 -11.15
N GLY A 43 -10.78 -20.51 -12.46
CA GLY A 43 -10.06 -21.30 -13.46
C GLY A 43 -10.31 -22.82 -13.39
N VAL A 44 -11.34 -23.32 -14.08
CA VAL A 44 -11.37 -24.71 -14.54
C VAL A 44 -11.94 -24.78 -15.96
N GLU A 45 -11.18 -25.51 -16.77
CA GLU A 45 -11.41 -26.20 -18.04
C GLU A 45 -12.46 -25.75 -19.08
N ASP A 46 -11.93 -25.78 -20.30
CA ASP A 46 -12.47 -25.71 -21.65
C ASP A 46 -13.61 -26.73 -21.96
N GLN A 47 -14.73 -26.65 -21.23
CA GLN A 47 -16.00 -27.24 -21.64
C GLN A 47 -17.11 -26.20 -21.59
N HIS A 48 -17.28 -25.42 -22.67
CA HIS A 48 -18.50 -24.65 -22.98
C HIS A 48 -19.38 -24.27 -21.78
N LEU A 49 -18.81 -23.62 -20.76
CA LEU A 49 -19.60 -23.08 -19.66
C LEU A 49 -20.14 -21.75 -20.17
N GLU A 50 -21.42 -21.75 -20.52
CA GLU A 50 -22.19 -20.54 -20.85
C GLU A 50 -22.12 -19.60 -19.64
N TYR A 51 -21.14 -18.71 -19.65
CA TYR A 51 -21.01 -17.62 -18.69
C TYR A 51 -22.29 -16.79 -18.76
N ALA A 52 -23.05 -16.69 -17.67
CA ALA A 52 -24.16 -15.74 -17.60
C ALA A 52 -23.63 -14.33 -17.94
N PRO A 53 -24.35 -13.51 -18.73
CA PRO A 53 -23.85 -12.23 -19.17
C PRO A 53 -23.47 -11.35 -17.98
N THR A 54 -22.48 -10.48 -18.17
CA THR A 54 -21.99 -9.55 -17.15
C THR A 54 -23.20 -8.84 -16.51
N LYS A 55 -23.34 -8.93 -15.17
CA LYS A 55 -24.38 -8.19 -14.43
C LYS A 55 -24.33 -6.73 -14.89
N LEU A 56 -25.51 -6.13 -15.17
CA LEU A 56 -25.72 -4.71 -15.53
C LEU A 56 -24.59 -3.88 -14.94
N THR A 57 -23.67 -3.27 -15.70
CA THR A 57 -22.53 -2.53 -15.14
C THR A 57 -23.03 -1.61 -14.03
N PRO A 58 -22.91 -2.02 -12.76
CA PRO A 58 -23.21 -1.14 -11.69
C PRO A 58 -21.84 -0.53 -11.40
N LYS A 59 -21.79 0.75 -11.09
CA LYS A 59 -20.93 1.04 -9.94
C LYS A 59 -21.56 0.19 -8.84
N LYS A 60 -21.00 -0.99 -8.53
CA LYS A 60 -21.57 -1.92 -7.52
C LYS A 60 -21.97 -1.02 -6.36
N PRO A 61 -23.24 -0.94 -5.95
CA PRO A 61 -23.50 -0.64 -4.56
C PRO A 61 -22.98 -1.87 -3.82
N GLN A 62 -21.67 -1.90 -3.56
CA GLN A 62 -21.27 -2.32 -2.24
C GLN A 62 -22.03 -1.43 -1.25
N PRO A 63 -22.33 -1.90 -0.03
CA PRO A 63 -22.72 -1.01 1.05
C PRO A 63 -21.57 -0.01 1.24
N THR A 64 -21.60 1.08 0.49
CA THR A 64 -20.73 2.21 0.75
C THR A 64 -21.33 2.83 2.00
N ILE A 65 -20.61 2.70 3.12
CA ILE A 65 -20.64 3.73 4.13
C ILE A 65 -20.57 5.05 3.35
N LYS A 66 -21.60 5.89 3.50
CA LYS A 66 -21.65 7.21 2.87
C LYS A 66 -20.48 8.05 3.40
N ALA A 67 -19.29 7.90 2.85
CA ALA A 67 -18.21 8.85 3.02
C ALA A 67 -18.53 10.08 2.14
N PHE A 68 -19.40 10.95 2.66
CA PHE A 68 -19.58 12.29 2.11
C PHE A 68 -18.31 13.11 2.39
N ASN A 69 -17.34 13.10 1.48
CA ASN A 69 -16.39 14.19 1.38
C ASN A 69 -17.04 15.33 0.58
N MET A 70 -17.94 16.07 1.23
CA MET A 70 -18.27 17.42 0.81
C MET A 70 -17.60 18.40 1.77
N ILE A 71 -16.65 19.18 1.25
CA ILE A 71 -16.28 20.44 1.90
C ILE A 71 -17.46 21.38 1.68
N ALA A 72 -18.44 21.32 2.58
CA ALA A 72 -19.48 22.32 2.75
C ALA A 72 -19.88 22.35 4.23
N ALA A 73 -20.02 23.55 4.77
CA ALA A 73 -20.06 23.86 6.19
C ALA A 73 -21.20 23.17 7.00
N ASP A 74 -20.83 22.76 8.21
CA ASP A 74 -21.63 22.40 9.40
C ASP A 74 -23.17 22.46 9.31
N GLU A 75 -23.79 21.28 9.30
CA GLU A 75 -24.92 20.96 10.19
C GLU A 75 -24.61 19.62 10.87
N ALA A 76 -24.76 19.55 12.20
CA ALA A 76 -24.47 18.36 12.98
C ALA A 76 -25.40 17.20 12.56
N ALA A 77 -24.87 16.23 11.81
CA ALA A 77 -25.61 15.01 11.46
C ALA A 77 -26.04 14.29 12.74
N VAL A 78 -27.33 13.95 12.85
CA VAL A 78 -27.83 13.07 13.91
C VAL A 78 -27.10 11.72 13.76
N PRO A 79 -26.37 11.23 14.78
CA PRO A 79 -25.75 9.91 14.71
C PRO A 79 -26.82 8.85 14.45
N CYS A 80 -26.58 7.98 13.48
CA CYS A 80 -27.57 6.95 13.13
C CYS A 80 -27.81 6.01 14.31
N ASP A 81 -29.06 5.96 14.77
CA ASP A 81 -29.50 5.02 15.81
C ASP A 81 -30.34 3.91 15.15
N VAL A 82 -29.64 2.86 14.69
CA VAL A 82 -30.27 1.71 14.02
C VAL A 82 -31.21 0.95 14.99
N GLU A 83 -30.94 1.00 16.28
CA GLU A 83 -31.73 0.34 17.32
C GLU A 83 -33.10 1.02 17.53
N ALA A 84 -33.20 2.32 17.23
CA ALA A 84 -34.46 3.07 17.27
C ALA A 84 -35.52 2.49 16.32
N PHE A 85 -35.12 1.90 15.18
CA PHE A 85 -36.05 1.26 14.26
C PHE A 85 -36.66 0.00 14.88
N ALA A 86 -35.82 -0.85 15.49
CA ALA A 86 -36.22 -2.10 16.12
C ALA A 86 -37.12 -1.91 17.36
N THR A 87 -37.01 -0.77 18.03
CA THR A 87 -37.77 -0.45 19.26
C THR A 87 -39.03 0.38 18.99
N SER A 88 -39.22 0.84 17.76
CA SER A 88 -40.40 1.60 17.35
C SER A 88 -41.61 0.70 17.13
N ASN A 89 -42.81 1.17 17.49
CA ASN A 89 -44.05 0.52 17.08
C ASN A 89 -44.56 1.14 15.77
N SER A 90 -45.55 0.50 15.14
CA SER A 90 -46.07 0.92 13.83
C SER A 90 -46.56 2.37 13.71
N THR A 91 -46.88 3.05 14.83
CA THR A 91 -47.27 4.47 14.85
C THR A 91 -46.06 5.40 15.01
N SER A 92 -45.05 5.01 15.80
CA SER A 92 -43.85 5.81 16.01
C SER A 92 -42.80 5.61 14.92
N LEU A 93 -42.81 4.46 14.24
CA LEU A 93 -41.80 4.07 13.26
C LEU A 93 -41.70 5.04 12.09
N ILE A 94 -42.81 5.56 11.58
CA ILE A 94 -42.79 6.57 10.51
C ILE A 94 -41.99 7.80 10.97
N ASN A 95 -42.24 8.30 12.18
CA ASN A 95 -41.48 9.43 12.71
C ASN A 95 -40.00 9.08 12.88
N THR A 96 -39.68 7.85 13.28
CA THR A 96 -38.29 7.37 13.40
C THR A 96 -37.61 7.36 12.02
N ILE A 97 -38.25 6.79 10.99
CA ILE A 97 -37.76 6.79 9.60
C ILE A 97 -37.46 8.20 9.12
N THR A 98 -38.39 9.12 9.33
CA THR A 98 -38.26 10.49 8.79
C THR A 98 -37.28 11.34 9.59
N THR A 99 -37.14 11.11 10.89
CA THR A 99 -36.19 11.83 11.75
C THR A 99 -34.75 11.32 11.60
N GLN A 100 -34.56 10.00 11.48
CA GLN A 100 -33.24 9.39 11.25
C GLN A 100 -32.76 9.60 9.80
N GLY A 101 -33.68 9.74 8.86
CA GLY A 101 -33.42 10.08 7.47
C GLY A 101 -32.86 8.93 6.62
N ALA A 102 -32.81 9.14 5.30
CA ALA A 102 -32.45 8.10 4.33
C ALA A 102 -31.04 7.52 4.55
N SER A 103 -30.09 8.31 5.08
CA SER A 103 -28.75 7.79 5.40
C SER A 103 -28.79 6.70 6.45
N CYS A 104 -29.55 6.87 7.52
CA CYS A 104 -29.63 5.88 8.60
C CYS A 104 -30.55 4.70 8.23
N VAL A 105 -31.61 4.94 7.45
CA VAL A 105 -32.43 3.86 6.89
C VAL A 105 -31.59 2.93 6.00
N ASN A 106 -30.59 3.46 5.28
CA ASN A 106 -29.69 2.65 4.46
C ASN A 106 -28.88 1.63 5.27
N GLU A 107 -28.62 1.87 6.55
CA GLU A 107 -27.92 0.92 7.43
C GLU A 107 -28.75 -0.34 7.71
N LEU A 108 -30.07 -0.32 7.48
CA LEU A 108 -30.95 -1.49 7.68
C LEU A 108 -30.67 -2.64 6.71
N PHE A 109 -30.05 -2.38 5.55
CA PHE A 109 -29.65 -3.43 4.60
C PHE A 109 -28.61 -4.39 5.18
N SER A 110 -27.76 -3.90 6.09
CA SER A 110 -26.69 -4.65 6.76
C SER A 110 -26.88 -4.82 8.27
N ALA A 111 -28.05 -4.41 8.79
CA ALA A 111 -28.34 -4.52 10.22
C ALA A 111 -28.43 -5.98 10.68
N GLU A 112 -28.17 -6.21 11.97
CA GLU A 112 -28.32 -7.53 12.60
C GLU A 112 -29.70 -8.14 12.31
N SER A 113 -29.76 -9.46 12.13
CA SER A 113 -31.02 -10.19 11.87
C SER A 113 -32.15 -9.79 12.82
N ARG A 114 -31.87 -9.66 14.14
CA ARG A 114 -32.91 -9.32 15.13
C ARG A 114 -33.53 -7.94 14.89
N ILE A 115 -32.73 -6.98 14.37
CA ILE A 115 -33.18 -5.62 14.09
C ILE A 115 -34.07 -5.65 12.86
N GLN A 116 -33.67 -6.36 11.81
CA GLN A 116 -34.47 -6.52 10.59
C GLN A 116 -35.81 -7.21 10.89
N GLU A 117 -35.80 -8.27 11.71
CA GLU A 117 -36.99 -9.02 12.12
C GLU A 117 -38.06 -8.13 12.79
N THR A 118 -37.66 -7.27 13.74
CA THR A 118 -38.61 -6.39 14.45
C THR A 118 -38.96 -5.14 13.66
N THR A 119 -38.01 -4.63 12.88
CA THR A 119 -38.22 -3.42 12.07
C THR A 119 -39.18 -3.71 10.92
N PHE A 120 -39.00 -4.83 10.22
CA PHE A 120 -39.75 -5.21 9.02
C PHE A 120 -40.86 -6.22 9.33
N GLU A 121 -41.74 -5.87 10.28
CA GLU A 121 -43.01 -6.58 10.42
C GLU A 121 -43.98 -6.20 9.29
N SER A 122 -44.86 -7.14 8.88
CA SER A 122 -45.88 -6.87 7.85
C SER A 122 -46.71 -5.61 8.15
N SER A 123 -47.13 -5.43 9.41
CA SER A 123 -47.90 -4.28 9.89
C SER A 123 -47.15 -2.95 9.71
N ASN A 124 -45.85 -2.94 10.02
CA ASN A 124 -44.98 -1.79 9.84
C ASN A 124 -44.86 -1.42 8.36
N MET A 125 -44.52 -2.39 7.52
CA MET A 125 -44.41 -2.22 6.07
C MET A 125 -45.70 -1.64 5.45
N PHE A 126 -46.86 -2.16 5.82
CA PHE A 126 -48.14 -1.66 5.32
C PHE A 126 -48.45 -0.25 5.82
N ASN A 127 -48.23 0.06 7.09
CA ASN A 127 -48.50 1.40 7.62
C ASN A 127 -47.57 2.43 6.98
N VAL A 128 -46.28 2.11 6.80
CA VAL A 128 -45.33 2.94 6.06
C VAL A 128 -45.79 3.12 4.61
N ALA A 129 -46.22 2.06 3.92
CA ALA A 129 -46.74 2.15 2.55
C ALA A 129 -47.99 3.06 2.44
N LYS A 130 -48.93 2.97 3.39
CA LYS A 130 -50.13 3.82 3.41
C LYS A 130 -49.82 5.29 3.70
N HIS A 131 -48.87 5.57 4.59
CA HIS A 131 -48.37 6.94 4.81
C HIS A 131 -47.68 7.49 3.56
N THR A 132 -46.78 6.69 2.97
CA THR A 132 -46.07 7.02 1.73
C THR A 132 -47.04 7.32 0.58
N THR A 133 -48.12 6.54 0.45
CA THR A 133 -49.19 6.78 -0.53
C THR A 133 -49.80 8.19 -0.39
N THR A 134 -50.03 8.64 0.84
CA THR A 134 -50.62 9.95 1.11
C THR A 134 -49.67 11.09 0.73
N LEU A 135 -48.39 10.95 1.07
CA LEU A 135 -47.37 11.92 0.69
C LEU A 135 -47.15 11.95 -0.83
N ALA A 136 -47.07 10.78 -1.47
CA ALA A 136 -46.86 10.65 -2.90
C ALA A 136 -47.96 11.35 -3.73
N LYS A 137 -49.23 11.22 -3.31
CA LYS A 137 -50.36 11.95 -3.94
C LYS A 137 -50.21 13.48 -3.88
N ASN A 138 -49.57 13.98 -2.82
CA ASN A 138 -49.42 15.41 -2.55
C ASN A 138 -47.99 15.91 -2.80
N TYR A 139 -47.14 15.11 -3.45
CA TYR A 139 -45.77 15.47 -3.76
C TYR A 139 -45.73 16.73 -4.63
N GLN A 140 -45.01 17.76 -4.17
CA GLN A 140 -45.00 19.10 -4.78
C GLN A 140 -43.93 19.28 -5.87
N GLY A 141 -43.10 18.27 -6.11
CA GLY A 141 -41.90 18.41 -6.94
C GLY A 141 -40.67 18.86 -6.15
N GLY A 142 -39.52 18.90 -6.80
CA GLY A 142 -38.26 19.41 -6.23
C GLY A 142 -37.55 18.54 -5.18
N GLY A 143 -37.96 17.28 -4.98
CA GLY A 143 -37.41 16.34 -4.01
C GLY A 143 -38.15 16.32 -2.67
N SER A 144 -37.92 15.28 -1.86
CA SER A 144 -38.50 15.13 -0.53
C SER A 144 -37.71 14.09 0.27
N ASP A 145 -36.97 14.54 1.28
CA ASP A 145 -36.18 13.66 2.16
C ASP A 145 -37.09 12.65 2.89
N GLU A 146 -38.33 13.05 3.20
CA GLU A 146 -39.34 12.17 3.80
C GLU A 146 -39.71 11.02 2.85
N LEU A 147 -40.07 11.32 1.59
CA LEU A 147 -40.41 10.30 0.61
C LEU A 147 -39.21 9.44 0.24
N GLU A 148 -38.00 10.01 0.14
CA GLU A 148 -36.77 9.26 -0.08
C GLU A 148 -36.57 8.21 1.02
N ALA A 149 -36.62 8.62 2.29
CA ALA A 149 -36.43 7.72 3.43
C ALA A 149 -37.52 6.63 3.50
N LEU A 150 -38.78 6.97 3.19
CA LEU A 150 -39.90 6.03 3.25
C LEU A 150 -39.86 5.00 2.12
N PHE A 151 -39.58 5.39 0.87
CA PHE A 151 -39.40 4.41 -0.22
C PHE A 151 -38.15 3.55 -0.01
N LEU A 152 -37.05 4.13 0.49
CA LEU A 152 -35.85 3.38 0.85
C LEU A 152 -36.13 2.35 1.96
N TYR A 153 -36.95 2.69 2.95
CA TYR A 153 -37.38 1.74 3.99
C TYR A 153 -38.19 0.58 3.38
N LEU A 154 -39.13 0.87 2.47
CA LEU A 154 -39.91 -0.18 1.80
C LEU A 154 -39.01 -1.10 0.95
N ARG A 155 -38.02 -0.52 0.27
CA ARG A 155 -36.97 -1.27 -0.45
C ARG A 155 -36.18 -2.18 0.50
N ALA A 156 -35.71 -1.64 1.63
CA ALA A 156 -34.96 -2.38 2.63
C ALA A 156 -35.75 -3.55 3.22
N GLY A 157 -37.08 -3.39 3.40
CA GLY A 157 -37.95 -4.46 3.85
C GLY A 157 -37.99 -5.65 2.88
N TYR A 158 -38.16 -5.40 1.58
CA TYR A 158 -38.14 -6.48 0.59
C TYR A 158 -36.76 -7.12 0.41
N TYR A 159 -35.69 -6.34 0.55
CA TYR A 159 -34.35 -6.89 0.63
C TYR A 159 -34.21 -7.84 1.83
N ALA A 160 -34.68 -7.43 3.01
CA ALA A 160 -34.66 -8.27 4.20
C ALA A 160 -35.51 -9.53 4.03
N GLU A 161 -36.72 -9.43 3.45
CA GLU A 161 -37.54 -10.62 3.12
C GLU A 161 -36.81 -11.62 2.22
N PHE A 162 -35.99 -11.13 1.28
CA PHE A 162 -35.24 -12.00 0.37
C PHE A 162 -34.04 -12.68 1.04
N TYR A 163 -33.29 -11.96 1.87
CA TYR A 163 -32.00 -12.43 2.43
C TYR A 163 -32.08 -12.96 3.87
N ASN A 164 -33.15 -12.64 4.60
CA ASN A 164 -33.35 -13.04 5.99
C ASN A 164 -34.59 -13.94 6.07
N ASP A 165 -34.37 -15.24 6.25
CA ASP A 165 -35.41 -16.28 6.29
C ASP A 165 -36.45 -16.09 7.41
N LYS A 166 -36.18 -15.21 8.38
CA LYS A 166 -37.10 -14.86 9.47
C LYS A 166 -37.98 -13.65 9.16
N VAL A 167 -37.69 -12.90 8.09
CA VAL A 167 -38.52 -11.80 7.60
C VAL A 167 -39.42 -12.33 6.50
N SER A 168 -40.73 -12.20 6.67
CA SER A 168 -41.70 -12.57 5.64
C SER A 168 -42.92 -11.67 5.70
N PHE A 169 -43.46 -11.35 4.53
CA PHE A 169 -44.62 -10.50 4.40
C PHE A 169 -45.89 -11.26 4.07
N THR A 170 -46.95 -10.87 4.77
CA THR A 170 -48.31 -11.26 4.41
C THR A 170 -48.70 -10.68 3.05
N THR A 171 -49.65 -11.34 2.38
CA THR A 171 -50.04 -11.02 1.00
C THR A 171 -50.63 -9.62 0.78
N TRP A 172 -51.03 -8.92 1.84
CA TRP A 172 -51.58 -7.56 1.76
C TRP A 172 -50.52 -6.44 1.79
N VAL A 173 -49.25 -6.76 2.08
CA VAL A 173 -48.17 -5.76 2.06
C VAL A 173 -47.87 -5.31 0.63
N ARG A 174 -47.67 -6.25 -0.30
CA ARG A 174 -47.34 -5.93 -1.70
C ARG A 174 -48.39 -5.03 -2.39
N PRO A 175 -49.71 -5.29 -2.28
CA PRO A 175 -50.72 -4.36 -2.78
C PRO A 175 -50.62 -2.95 -2.19
N ALA A 176 -50.32 -2.81 -0.89
CA ALA A 176 -50.17 -1.49 -0.26
C ALA A 176 -48.92 -0.74 -0.75
N VAL A 177 -47.80 -1.44 -0.95
CA VAL A 177 -46.59 -0.85 -1.56
C VAL A 177 -46.85 -0.43 -3.00
N LYS A 178 -47.55 -1.28 -3.77
CA LYS A 178 -47.98 -0.93 -5.13
C LYS A 178 -48.84 0.34 -5.14
N GLU A 179 -49.79 0.50 -4.21
CA GLU A 179 -50.59 1.73 -4.11
C GLU A 179 -49.73 2.98 -3.88
N ALA A 180 -48.64 2.87 -3.11
CA ALA A 180 -47.72 3.98 -2.86
C ALA A 180 -46.94 4.36 -4.13
N VAL A 181 -46.43 3.36 -4.86
CA VAL A 181 -45.75 3.56 -6.15
C VAL A 181 -46.73 4.14 -7.18
N ASP A 182 -47.93 3.57 -7.32
CA ASP A 182 -48.97 4.06 -8.22
C ASP A 182 -49.34 5.53 -7.93
N ALA A 183 -49.42 5.90 -6.65
CA ALA A 183 -49.69 7.28 -6.23
C ALA A 183 -48.59 8.25 -6.66
N PHE A 184 -47.31 7.84 -6.59
CA PHE A 184 -46.20 8.67 -7.01
C PHE A 184 -46.13 8.79 -8.55
N VAL A 185 -46.31 7.67 -9.26
CA VAL A 185 -46.36 7.63 -10.73
C VAL A 185 -47.50 8.48 -11.29
N ALA A 186 -48.67 8.49 -10.63
CA ALA A 186 -49.82 9.29 -11.04
C ALA A 186 -49.69 10.79 -10.71
N ASN A 187 -48.67 11.21 -9.95
CA ASN A 187 -48.46 12.59 -9.58
C ASN A 187 -47.96 13.42 -10.78
N GLY A 188 -48.46 14.65 -10.94
CA GLY A 188 -48.09 15.53 -12.06
C GLY A 188 -46.61 15.92 -12.10
N ASN A 189 -45.89 15.80 -10.97
CA ASN A 189 -44.46 16.08 -10.86
C ASN A 189 -43.58 14.84 -11.08
N PHE A 190 -44.14 13.69 -11.48
CA PHE A 190 -43.39 12.45 -11.64
C PHE A 190 -42.25 12.54 -12.66
N TYR A 191 -42.42 13.35 -13.72
CA TYR A 191 -41.42 13.52 -14.78
C TYR A 191 -40.61 14.82 -14.66
N GLU A 192 -40.55 15.44 -13.48
CA GLU A 192 -39.78 16.68 -13.27
C GLU A 192 -38.27 16.46 -13.49
N ASN A 193 -37.56 17.52 -13.91
CA ASN A 193 -36.11 17.50 -14.02
C ASN A 193 -35.48 18.35 -12.90
N SER A 194 -35.14 17.70 -11.77
CA SER A 194 -34.30 18.31 -10.74
C SER A 194 -33.49 17.24 -10.00
N ASP A 195 -32.31 17.62 -9.53
CA ASP A 195 -31.38 16.69 -8.89
C ASP A 195 -31.96 16.12 -7.58
N ALA A 196 -32.65 16.94 -6.78
CA ALA A 196 -33.33 16.50 -5.58
C ALA A 196 -34.54 15.59 -5.86
N HIS A 197 -35.26 15.79 -6.97
CA HIS A 197 -36.31 14.85 -7.39
C HIS A 197 -35.71 13.48 -7.76
N GLY A 198 -34.54 13.46 -8.40
CA GLY A 198 -33.83 12.24 -8.78
C GLY A 198 -33.58 11.29 -7.60
N LYS A 199 -33.30 11.82 -6.40
CA LYS A 199 -33.13 11.01 -5.17
C LYS A 199 -34.38 10.17 -4.86
N VAL A 200 -35.53 10.83 -4.81
CA VAL A 200 -36.82 10.17 -4.53
C VAL A 200 -37.18 9.22 -5.67
N LEU A 201 -37.01 9.66 -6.92
CA LEU A 201 -37.36 8.90 -8.10
C LEU A 201 -36.58 7.57 -8.18
N ALA A 202 -35.29 7.59 -7.85
CA ALA A 202 -34.47 6.38 -7.82
C ALA A 202 -35.06 5.33 -6.87
N GLU A 203 -35.43 5.73 -5.65
CA GLU A 203 -36.01 4.84 -4.65
C GLU A 203 -37.38 4.29 -5.07
N VAL A 204 -38.20 5.12 -5.72
CA VAL A 204 -39.50 4.69 -6.27
C VAL A 204 -39.31 3.64 -7.35
N ILE A 205 -38.43 3.87 -8.33
CA ILE A 205 -38.20 2.94 -9.44
C ILE A 205 -37.61 1.62 -8.93
N ILE A 206 -36.65 1.66 -8.01
CA ILE A 206 -36.07 0.42 -7.47
C ILE A 206 -37.11 -0.36 -6.63
N THR A 207 -38.01 0.34 -5.93
CA THR A 207 -39.10 -0.32 -5.20
C THR A 207 -40.06 -1.09 -6.13
N MET A 208 -40.20 -0.68 -7.40
CA MET A 208 -40.97 -1.45 -8.40
C MET A 208 -40.40 -2.86 -8.57
N ASP A 209 -39.07 -2.97 -8.63
CA ASP A 209 -38.34 -4.23 -8.76
C ASP A 209 -38.32 -5.00 -7.44
N SER A 210 -37.96 -4.35 -6.33
CA SER A 210 -37.87 -5.02 -5.01
C SER A 210 -39.20 -5.64 -4.56
N ALA A 211 -40.34 -5.04 -4.92
CA ALA A 211 -41.67 -5.58 -4.62
C ALA A 211 -42.19 -6.61 -5.66
N SER A 212 -41.37 -6.97 -6.66
CA SER A 212 -41.70 -7.83 -7.82
C SER A 212 -42.89 -7.34 -8.65
N LEU A 213 -42.92 -6.02 -8.95
CA LEU A 213 -44.01 -5.34 -9.68
C LEU A 213 -43.62 -4.93 -11.11
N GLU A 214 -42.53 -5.47 -11.66
CA GLU A 214 -41.94 -5.05 -12.94
C GLU A 214 -42.96 -5.09 -14.09
N HIS A 215 -43.80 -6.13 -14.13
CA HIS A 215 -44.83 -6.36 -15.13
C HIS A 215 -45.99 -5.34 -15.09
N HIS A 216 -46.08 -4.50 -14.05
CA HIS A 216 -47.03 -3.38 -13.98
C HIS A 216 -46.45 -2.08 -14.54
N TYR A 217 -45.13 -1.96 -14.62
CA TYR A 217 -44.46 -0.68 -14.87
C TYR A 217 -43.64 -0.65 -16.16
N ILE A 218 -43.82 -1.63 -17.07
CA ILE A 218 -43.21 -1.64 -18.41
C ILE A 218 -43.50 -0.33 -19.17
N ASP A 219 -44.74 0.17 -19.12
CA ASP A 219 -45.13 1.43 -19.77
C ASP A 219 -44.46 2.65 -19.14
N VAL A 220 -44.19 2.62 -17.84
CA VAL A 220 -43.50 3.69 -17.10
C VAL A 220 -42.02 3.71 -17.49
N VAL A 221 -41.37 2.53 -17.53
CA VAL A 221 -40.01 2.37 -18.03
C VAL A 221 -39.90 2.89 -19.47
N THR A 222 -40.83 2.50 -20.34
CA THR A 222 -40.87 2.95 -21.74
C THR A 222 -41.00 4.47 -21.85
N GLN A 223 -41.83 5.10 -21.01
CA GLN A 223 -41.98 6.56 -20.99
C GLN A 223 -40.71 7.28 -20.52
N TRP A 224 -40.02 6.77 -19.50
CA TRP A 224 -38.75 7.35 -19.06
C TRP A 224 -37.68 7.30 -20.14
N LEU A 225 -37.54 6.15 -20.80
CA LEU A 225 -36.62 5.99 -21.93
C LEU A 225 -36.92 6.99 -23.06
N ASN A 226 -38.20 7.16 -23.41
CA ASN A 226 -38.62 8.10 -24.47
C ASN A 226 -38.46 9.58 -24.10
N ARG A 227 -38.49 9.93 -22.81
CA ARG A 227 -38.36 11.31 -22.33
C ARG A 227 -36.92 11.75 -22.13
N TRP A 228 -36.01 10.79 -21.96
CA TRP A 228 -34.60 11.07 -21.71
C TRP A 228 -34.00 12.01 -22.76
N ASN A 229 -33.25 13.00 -22.30
CA ASN A 229 -32.61 13.99 -23.14
C ASN A 229 -31.44 14.66 -22.39
N ALA A 230 -30.73 15.55 -23.09
CA ALA A 230 -29.54 16.23 -22.57
C ALA A 230 -29.80 17.12 -21.34
N ASP A 231 -31.04 17.57 -21.11
CA ASP A 231 -31.38 18.39 -19.94
C ASP A 231 -31.47 17.53 -18.67
N TYR A 232 -32.08 16.34 -18.75
CA TYR A 232 -32.06 15.37 -17.64
C TYR A 232 -30.64 14.90 -17.32
N ALA A 233 -29.84 14.70 -18.38
CA ALA A 233 -28.47 14.23 -18.27
C ALA A 233 -27.54 15.17 -17.50
N GLN A 234 -27.92 16.42 -17.19
CA GLN A 234 -27.12 17.33 -16.38
C GLN A 234 -27.12 16.96 -14.89
N SER A 235 -28.22 16.40 -14.38
CA SER A 235 -28.38 16.10 -12.96
C SER A 235 -27.87 14.68 -12.63
N TRP A 236 -26.98 14.56 -11.63
CA TRP A 236 -26.37 13.29 -11.26
C TRP A 236 -27.41 12.29 -10.73
N TYR A 237 -28.30 12.74 -9.84
CA TYR A 237 -29.33 11.87 -9.29
C TYR A 237 -30.39 11.51 -10.33
N MET A 238 -30.63 12.34 -11.35
CA MET A 238 -31.53 11.96 -12.46
C MET A 238 -30.91 10.88 -13.35
N ARG A 239 -29.59 10.95 -13.66
CA ARG A 239 -28.88 9.86 -14.36
C ARG A 239 -29.06 8.55 -13.61
N ASN A 240 -28.83 8.55 -12.30
CA ASN A 240 -28.99 7.36 -11.47
C ASN A 240 -30.44 6.85 -11.42
N ALA A 241 -31.41 7.74 -11.21
CA ALA A 241 -32.81 7.37 -11.12
C ALA A 241 -33.33 6.74 -12.41
N VAL A 242 -33.05 7.36 -13.55
CA VAL A 242 -33.46 6.81 -14.85
C VAL A 242 -32.68 5.55 -15.17
N ASN A 243 -31.42 5.42 -14.75
CA ASN A 243 -30.68 4.16 -14.91
C ASN A 243 -31.35 2.99 -14.16
N SER A 244 -32.03 3.25 -13.04
CA SER A 244 -32.78 2.21 -12.30
C SER A 244 -33.89 1.55 -13.12
N VAL A 245 -34.33 2.12 -14.25
CA VAL A 245 -35.29 1.44 -15.13
C VAL A 245 -34.72 0.14 -15.71
N PHE A 246 -33.40 0.08 -15.92
CA PHE A 246 -32.74 -1.14 -16.38
C PHE A 246 -32.72 -2.23 -15.31
N THR A 247 -32.72 -1.86 -14.03
CA THR A 247 -32.91 -2.81 -12.91
C THR A 247 -34.27 -3.48 -13.02
N VAL A 248 -35.35 -2.72 -13.27
CA VAL A 248 -36.70 -3.26 -13.46
C VAL A 248 -36.77 -4.23 -14.64
N LEU A 249 -36.11 -3.93 -15.76
CA LEU A 249 -36.06 -4.83 -16.93
C LEU A 249 -35.25 -6.12 -16.64
N PHE A 250 -34.13 -5.96 -15.93
CA PHE A 250 -33.28 -7.08 -15.51
C PHE A 250 -34.00 -8.01 -14.53
N GLY A 251 -34.54 -7.48 -13.43
CA GLY A 251 -35.25 -8.27 -12.42
C GLY A 251 -36.52 -8.90 -12.97
N GLY A 252 -37.25 -8.16 -13.83
CA GLY A 252 -38.41 -8.67 -14.56
C GLY A 252 -38.11 -9.93 -15.38
N SER A 253 -36.88 -10.12 -15.85
CA SER A 253 -36.49 -11.33 -16.58
C SER A 253 -36.59 -12.62 -15.77
N TRP A 254 -36.73 -12.51 -14.45
CA TRP A 254 -36.96 -13.61 -13.51
C TRP A 254 -38.43 -13.71 -13.05
N ASN A 255 -39.25 -12.68 -13.28
CA ASN A 255 -40.67 -12.64 -12.93
C ASN A 255 -41.55 -13.29 -14.02
N ASP A 256 -42.36 -14.28 -13.64
CA ASP A 256 -43.27 -15.00 -14.56
C ASP A 256 -44.32 -14.09 -15.21
N GLU A 257 -44.89 -13.15 -14.46
CA GLU A 257 -45.90 -12.21 -14.97
C GLU A 257 -45.29 -11.22 -15.96
N TYR A 258 -44.02 -10.87 -15.77
CA TYR A 258 -43.27 -10.03 -16.71
C TYR A 258 -42.94 -10.80 -17.98
N LYS A 259 -42.40 -12.02 -17.84
CA LYS A 259 -42.09 -12.91 -18.97
C LYS A 259 -43.31 -13.17 -19.86
N ALA A 260 -44.50 -13.24 -19.27
CA ALA A 260 -45.75 -13.42 -20.01
C ALA A 260 -46.16 -12.20 -20.87
N LYS A 261 -45.72 -10.99 -20.51
CA LYS A 261 -46.13 -9.74 -21.19
C LYS A 261 -45.08 -9.19 -22.15
N ILE A 262 -43.80 -9.40 -21.85
CA ILE A 262 -42.70 -8.69 -22.51
C ILE A 262 -42.61 -8.98 -24.02
N GLY A 263 -43.02 -10.18 -24.45
CA GLY A 263 -43.07 -10.58 -25.86
C GLY A 263 -44.01 -9.75 -26.75
N GLU A 264 -44.87 -8.93 -26.17
CA GLU A 264 -45.82 -8.06 -26.88
C GLU A 264 -45.38 -6.59 -26.92
N GLN A 265 -44.29 -6.23 -26.23
CA GLN A 265 -43.91 -4.84 -25.91
C GLN A 265 -43.06 -4.18 -27.00
N THR A 266 -43.67 -3.94 -28.16
CA THR A 266 -42.96 -3.34 -29.32
C THR A 266 -42.47 -1.91 -29.03
N ASP A 267 -43.23 -1.12 -28.27
CA ASP A 267 -42.86 0.27 -27.94
C ASP A 267 -41.62 0.34 -27.03
N LEU A 268 -41.49 -0.59 -26.08
CA LEU A 268 -40.29 -0.71 -25.25
C LEU A 268 -39.06 -1.01 -26.11
N VAL A 269 -39.16 -1.95 -27.06
CA VAL A 269 -38.05 -2.28 -27.97
C VAL A 269 -37.60 -1.06 -28.76
N ASN A 270 -38.56 -0.27 -29.26
CA ASN A 270 -38.26 0.97 -29.99
C ASN A 270 -37.62 2.03 -29.10
N ALA A 271 -38.09 2.18 -27.86
CA ALA A 271 -37.54 3.12 -26.89
C ALA A 271 -36.10 2.74 -26.50
N LEU A 272 -35.84 1.48 -26.15
CA LEU A 272 -34.50 0.96 -25.87
C LEU A 272 -33.57 1.16 -27.06
N SER A 273 -34.03 0.87 -28.28
CA SER A 273 -33.23 1.05 -29.49
C SER A 273 -32.88 2.51 -29.75
N SER A 274 -33.85 3.41 -29.60
CA SER A 274 -33.62 4.85 -29.78
C SER A 274 -32.64 5.39 -28.74
N PHE A 275 -32.74 4.90 -27.50
CA PHE A 275 -31.82 5.23 -26.43
C PHE A 275 -30.41 4.72 -26.73
N ALA A 276 -30.25 3.43 -27.06
CA ALA A 276 -28.96 2.80 -27.35
C ALA A 276 -28.26 3.41 -28.59
N LEU A 277 -29.03 3.85 -29.59
CA LEU A 277 -28.50 4.47 -30.82
C LEU A 277 -28.21 5.97 -30.68
N ASN A 278 -28.39 6.57 -29.49
CA ASN A 278 -28.13 7.99 -29.28
C ASN A 278 -26.63 8.30 -29.26
N ARG A 279 -26.08 8.63 -30.43
CA ARG A 279 -24.67 9.00 -30.61
C ARG A 279 -24.21 10.19 -29.76
N ASN A 280 -25.12 11.06 -29.35
CA ASN A 280 -24.75 12.25 -28.55
C ASN A 280 -24.33 11.89 -27.12
N SER A 281 -24.69 10.71 -26.61
CA SER A 281 -24.33 10.25 -25.27
C SER A 281 -22.97 9.55 -25.22
N ILE A 282 -22.39 9.18 -26.37
CA ILE A 282 -21.07 8.53 -26.43
C ILE A 282 -19.98 9.51 -25.98
N GLY A 283 -19.13 9.08 -25.04
CA GLY A 283 -18.08 9.88 -24.42
C GLY A 283 -18.57 10.86 -23.34
N ARG A 284 -19.84 10.80 -22.94
CA ARG A 284 -20.40 11.64 -21.86
C ARG A 284 -20.67 10.82 -20.61
N ASP A 285 -20.90 11.52 -19.50
CA ASP A 285 -21.28 10.93 -18.21
C ASP A 285 -22.51 10.00 -18.28
N ASP A 286 -23.36 10.10 -19.30
CA ASP A 286 -24.56 9.27 -19.51
C ASP A 286 -24.37 8.10 -20.50
N GLU A 287 -23.16 7.84 -21.01
CA GLU A 287 -22.90 6.72 -21.93
C GLU A 287 -23.28 5.36 -21.33
N PHE A 288 -23.03 5.16 -20.03
CA PHE A 288 -23.31 3.88 -19.35
C PHE A 288 -24.78 3.47 -19.45
N MET A 289 -25.71 4.44 -19.47
CA MET A 289 -27.14 4.19 -19.65
C MET A 289 -27.44 3.72 -21.07
N THR A 290 -26.74 4.28 -22.06
CA THR A 290 -26.83 3.89 -23.48
C THR A 290 -26.36 2.45 -23.64
N ALA A 291 -25.28 2.08 -22.96
CA ALA A 291 -24.78 0.72 -22.95
C ALA A 291 -25.73 -0.25 -22.24
N ASN A 292 -26.38 0.17 -21.14
CA ASN A 292 -27.40 -0.63 -20.47
C ASN A 292 -28.66 -0.85 -21.34
N ALA A 293 -29.08 0.14 -22.12
CA ALA A 293 -30.14 -0.04 -23.11
C ALA A 293 -29.76 -1.07 -24.18
N GLY A 294 -28.51 -1.06 -24.65
CA GLY A 294 -27.97 -2.08 -25.55
C GLY A 294 -27.99 -3.48 -24.93
N ARG A 295 -27.53 -3.62 -23.68
CA ARG A 295 -27.58 -4.88 -22.90
C ARG A 295 -29.00 -5.44 -22.83
N GLU A 296 -29.99 -4.59 -22.53
CA GLU A 296 -31.39 -5.03 -22.44
C GLU A 296 -31.96 -5.41 -23.81
N LEU A 297 -31.61 -4.74 -24.91
CA LEU A 297 -31.98 -5.21 -26.25
C LEU A 297 -31.36 -6.58 -26.57
N GLY A 298 -30.09 -6.77 -26.25
CA GLY A 298 -29.43 -8.06 -26.40
C GLY A 298 -30.11 -9.14 -25.54
N ARG A 299 -30.54 -8.81 -24.31
CA ARG A 299 -31.32 -9.72 -23.45
C ARG A 299 -32.67 -10.10 -24.06
N LEU A 300 -33.37 -9.14 -24.67
CA LEU A 300 -34.68 -9.39 -25.30
C LEU A 300 -34.63 -10.38 -26.47
N THR A 301 -33.44 -10.69 -27.01
CA THR A 301 -33.27 -11.74 -28.04
C THR A 301 -33.69 -13.13 -27.55
N ARG A 302 -33.77 -13.35 -26.23
CA ARG A 302 -34.26 -14.60 -25.62
C ARG A 302 -35.73 -14.91 -25.95
N TYR A 303 -36.54 -13.90 -26.29
CA TYR A 303 -37.99 -14.06 -26.49
C TYR A 303 -38.32 -14.44 -27.94
N GLN A 304 -37.94 -15.65 -28.32
CA GLN A 304 -38.19 -16.22 -29.64
C GLN A 304 -39.66 -16.61 -29.83
N ASN A 305 -40.13 -16.61 -31.08
CA ASN A 305 -41.53 -16.87 -31.47
C ASN A 305 -42.52 -15.88 -30.88
N THR A 306 -42.08 -14.65 -30.59
CA THR A 306 -42.91 -13.56 -30.09
C THR A 306 -43.05 -12.43 -31.12
N PRO A 307 -44.09 -11.58 -31.04
CA PRO A 307 -44.23 -10.41 -31.91
C PRO A 307 -43.01 -9.48 -31.98
N ILE A 308 -42.20 -9.41 -30.91
CA ILE A 308 -41.02 -8.54 -30.86
C ILE A 308 -39.76 -9.12 -31.51
N GLU A 309 -39.67 -10.43 -31.73
CA GLU A 309 -38.42 -11.13 -32.09
C GLU A 309 -37.72 -10.48 -33.29
N ALA A 310 -38.43 -10.34 -34.42
CA ALA A 310 -37.86 -9.80 -35.65
C ALA A 310 -37.41 -8.34 -35.48
N ASN A 311 -38.15 -7.54 -34.69
CA ASN A 311 -37.79 -6.15 -34.42
C ASN A 311 -36.54 -6.09 -33.54
N VAL A 312 -36.49 -6.85 -32.44
CA VAL A 312 -35.32 -6.89 -31.53
C VAL A 312 -34.04 -7.26 -32.29
N LYS A 313 -34.05 -8.33 -33.08
CA LYS A 313 -32.89 -8.74 -33.88
C LYS A 313 -32.45 -7.67 -34.87
N ALA A 314 -33.40 -7.01 -35.54
CA ALA A 314 -33.09 -5.90 -36.45
C ALA A 314 -32.46 -4.71 -35.70
N LYS A 315 -32.94 -4.38 -34.50
CA LYS A 315 -32.40 -3.28 -33.67
C LYS A 315 -31.02 -3.58 -33.10
N VAL A 316 -30.78 -4.82 -32.68
CA VAL A 316 -29.45 -5.27 -32.24
C VAL A 316 -28.44 -5.14 -33.38
N LYS A 317 -28.78 -5.56 -34.60
CA LYS A 317 -27.92 -5.36 -35.79
C LYS A 317 -27.63 -3.88 -36.08
N GLN A 318 -28.62 -3.01 -35.92
CA GLN A 318 -28.42 -1.56 -36.09
C GLN A 318 -27.37 -0.98 -35.11
N ILE A 319 -27.27 -1.53 -33.90
CA ILE A 319 -26.22 -1.14 -32.94
C ILE A 319 -24.84 -1.56 -33.46
N PHE A 320 -24.73 -2.80 -33.95
CA PHE A 320 -23.47 -3.31 -34.50
C PHE A 320 -23.05 -2.64 -35.81
N ASP A 321 -24.00 -2.11 -36.60
CA ASP A 321 -23.72 -1.32 -37.79
C ASP A 321 -23.29 0.13 -37.46
N GLN A 322 -23.72 0.67 -36.31
CA GLN A 322 -23.46 2.07 -35.93
C GLN A 322 -22.17 2.26 -35.12
N TYR A 323 -21.86 1.31 -34.24
CA TYR A 323 -20.74 1.39 -33.33
C TYR A 323 -19.67 0.36 -33.66
N GLU A 324 -18.47 0.56 -33.13
CA GLU A 324 -17.34 -0.32 -33.31
C GLU A 324 -17.08 -1.11 -32.02
N MET A 325 -16.65 -2.37 -32.12
CA MET A 325 -16.29 -3.17 -30.94
C MET A 325 -15.08 -2.61 -30.18
N TYR A 326 -14.25 -1.83 -30.87
CA TYR A 326 -13.10 -1.12 -30.32
C TYR A 326 -13.10 0.30 -30.92
N GLY A 327 -13.20 1.33 -30.08
CA GLY A 327 -13.31 2.72 -30.52
C GLY A 327 -14.69 3.33 -30.29
N PHE A 328 -15.30 3.91 -31.32
CA PHE A 328 -16.50 4.74 -31.15
C PHE A 328 -17.72 3.90 -30.75
N GLY A 329 -18.20 4.09 -29.51
CA GLY A 329 -19.38 3.41 -28.96
C GLY A 329 -19.15 1.97 -28.51
N ASP A 330 -17.89 1.60 -28.30
CA ASP A 330 -17.43 0.30 -27.80
C ASP A 330 -18.23 -0.23 -26.60
N SER A 331 -18.53 0.59 -25.59
CA SER A 331 -19.27 0.16 -24.40
C SER A 331 -20.68 -0.34 -24.74
N VAL A 332 -21.33 0.29 -25.72
CA VAL A 332 -22.67 -0.08 -26.20
C VAL A 332 -22.60 -1.33 -27.07
N TRP A 333 -21.62 -1.37 -27.98
CA TRP A 333 -21.38 -2.52 -28.85
C TRP A 333 -21.12 -3.78 -28.02
N LEU A 334 -20.15 -3.71 -27.10
CA LEU A 334 -19.72 -4.83 -26.25
C LEU A 334 -20.82 -5.26 -25.28
N GLY A 335 -21.52 -4.31 -24.65
CA GLY A 335 -22.64 -4.63 -23.78
C GLY A 335 -23.77 -5.36 -24.51
N THR A 336 -24.07 -4.95 -25.74
CA THR A 336 -25.09 -5.61 -26.57
C THR A 336 -24.62 -6.99 -27.03
N ALA A 337 -23.37 -7.12 -27.46
CA ALA A 337 -22.80 -8.38 -27.91
C ALA A 337 -22.71 -9.43 -26.79
N ASP A 338 -22.33 -9.02 -25.58
CA ASP A 338 -22.23 -9.89 -24.41
C ASP A 338 -23.58 -10.56 -24.10
N THR A 339 -24.64 -9.77 -23.95
CA THR A 339 -25.97 -10.32 -23.64
C THR A 339 -26.57 -11.07 -24.83
N ALA A 340 -26.42 -10.57 -26.06
CA ALA A 340 -26.97 -11.23 -27.24
C ALA A 340 -26.29 -12.57 -27.56
N SER A 341 -24.99 -12.70 -27.32
CA SER A 341 -24.26 -13.96 -27.54
C SER A 341 -24.70 -15.08 -26.59
N TYR A 342 -25.24 -14.72 -25.42
CA TYR A 342 -25.78 -15.69 -24.48
C TYR A 342 -27.21 -16.13 -24.84
N TYR A 343 -28.05 -15.22 -25.32
CA TYR A 343 -29.48 -15.50 -25.54
C TYR A 343 -29.87 -15.78 -27.00
N SER A 344 -28.94 -15.61 -27.95
CA SER A 344 -29.20 -15.72 -29.39
C SER A 344 -28.09 -16.46 -30.13
N ASP A 345 -28.41 -16.94 -31.34
CA ASP A 345 -27.40 -17.50 -32.24
C ASP A 345 -26.49 -16.38 -32.76
N CYS A 346 -25.23 -16.42 -32.35
CA CYS A 346 -24.22 -15.45 -32.76
C CYS A 346 -24.04 -15.38 -34.28
N THR A 347 -24.36 -16.45 -35.02
CA THR A 347 -24.23 -16.52 -36.48
C THR A 347 -25.25 -15.62 -37.15
N GLU A 348 -26.48 -15.60 -36.62
CA GLU A 348 -27.57 -14.77 -37.12
C GLU A 348 -27.26 -13.28 -36.93
N LEU A 349 -26.57 -12.93 -35.85
CA LEU A 349 -26.17 -11.58 -35.49
C LEU A 349 -24.82 -11.15 -36.08
N GLY A 350 -24.01 -12.10 -36.58
CA GLY A 350 -22.69 -11.83 -37.13
C GLY A 350 -21.61 -11.52 -36.09
N ILE A 351 -21.75 -12.04 -34.87
CA ILE A 351 -20.87 -11.70 -33.73
C ILE A 351 -20.02 -12.86 -33.22
N CYS A 352 -20.10 -14.08 -33.76
CA CYS A 352 -19.46 -15.26 -33.14
C CYS A 352 -17.97 -15.11 -32.80
N ASN A 353 -17.20 -14.37 -33.62
CA ASN A 353 -15.74 -14.25 -33.45
C ASN A 353 -15.32 -12.96 -32.75
N PHE A 354 -16.27 -12.18 -32.22
CA PHE A 354 -15.97 -10.82 -31.77
C PHE A 354 -14.92 -10.79 -30.65
N LYS A 355 -14.90 -11.78 -29.75
CA LYS A 355 -13.93 -11.81 -28.63
C LYS A 355 -12.48 -11.92 -29.14
N THR A 356 -12.24 -12.75 -30.15
CA THR A 356 -10.92 -12.92 -30.77
C THR A 356 -10.50 -11.70 -31.59
N GLU A 357 -11.44 -11.12 -32.35
CA GLU A 357 -11.20 -9.88 -33.11
C GLU A 357 -10.91 -8.72 -32.16
N LEU A 358 -11.70 -8.59 -31.08
CA LEU A 358 -11.50 -7.60 -30.04
C LEU A 358 -10.13 -7.73 -29.38
N LYS A 359 -9.70 -8.95 -29.00
CA LYS A 359 -8.35 -9.17 -28.45
C LYS A 359 -7.26 -8.66 -29.38
N SER A 360 -7.40 -8.90 -30.68
CA SER A 360 -6.41 -8.51 -31.69
C SER A 360 -6.39 -6.99 -31.93
N LEU A 361 -7.54 -6.32 -31.80
CA LEU A 361 -7.66 -4.87 -31.91
C LEU A 361 -7.16 -4.15 -30.66
N VAL A 362 -7.59 -4.61 -29.49
CA VAL A 362 -7.27 -4.00 -28.19
C VAL A 362 -5.82 -4.25 -27.83
N LEU A 363 -5.34 -5.50 -27.86
CA LEU A 363 -3.97 -5.88 -27.50
C LEU A 363 -3.11 -6.03 -28.76
N SER A 364 -3.04 -4.96 -29.55
CA SER A 364 -2.48 -4.96 -30.90
C SER A 364 -0.94 -5.00 -30.95
N GLN A 365 -0.28 -4.58 -29.87
CA GLN A 365 1.18 -4.59 -29.79
C GLN A 365 1.67 -5.92 -29.23
N SER A 366 2.81 -6.39 -29.71
CA SER A 366 3.47 -7.60 -29.21
C SER A 366 4.94 -7.32 -28.95
N TYR A 367 5.40 -7.63 -27.73
CA TYR A 367 6.79 -7.50 -27.31
C TYR A 367 7.26 -8.80 -26.67
N THR A 368 8.47 -9.25 -26.98
CA THR A 368 9.04 -10.50 -26.43
C THR A 368 10.15 -10.14 -25.47
N CYS A 369 9.94 -10.38 -24.17
CA CYS A 369 10.98 -10.19 -23.15
C CYS A 369 12.08 -11.24 -23.29
N GLY A 370 11.69 -12.48 -23.59
CA GLY A 370 12.57 -13.63 -23.69
C GLY A 370 11.82 -14.89 -24.15
N PRO A 371 12.41 -16.09 -24.02
CA PRO A 371 11.73 -17.32 -24.40
C PRO A 371 10.51 -17.63 -23.53
N SER A 372 10.54 -17.28 -22.24
CA SER A 372 9.52 -17.59 -21.24
C SER A 372 8.41 -16.54 -21.11
N VAL A 373 8.58 -15.32 -21.64
CA VAL A 373 7.59 -14.24 -21.44
C VAL A 373 7.37 -13.43 -22.72
N ARG A 374 6.10 -13.26 -23.06
CA ARG A 374 5.64 -12.38 -24.15
C ARG A 374 4.55 -11.44 -23.64
N ILE A 375 4.69 -10.16 -23.94
CA ILE A 375 3.70 -9.13 -23.66
C ILE A 375 2.85 -8.90 -24.91
N LEU A 376 1.53 -8.96 -24.77
CA LEU A 376 0.59 -8.25 -25.65
C LEU A 376 0.10 -7.01 -24.92
N SER A 377 0.20 -5.83 -25.55
CA SER A 377 -0.20 -4.58 -24.92
C SER A 377 -1.10 -3.77 -25.83
N GLN A 378 -1.93 -2.94 -25.21
CA GLN A 378 -2.77 -2.00 -25.93
C GLN A 378 -1.95 -0.83 -26.47
N ASN A 379 -1.20 -0.15 -25.60
CA ASN A 379 -0.47 1.06 -25.98
C ASN A 379 0.68 1.37 -25.02
N MET A 380 1.71 0.53 -25.03
CA MET A 380 2.96 0.76 -24.31
C MET A 380 4.05 1.26 -25.26
N THR A 381 4.92 2.12 -24.75
CA THR A 381 6.18 2.48 -25.41
C THR A 381 7.24 1.39 -25.20
N GLN A 382 8.26 1.37 -26.06
CA GLN A 382 9.37 0.42 -25.93
C GLN A 382 10.08 0.49 -24.56
N VAL A 383 10.18 1.68 -23.96
CA VAL A 383 10.79 1.85 -22.63
C VAL A 383 9.94 1.19 -21.55
N GLN A 384 8.61 1.33 -21.63
CA GLN A 384 7.69 0.69 -20.69
C GLN A 384 7.69 -0.83 -20.83
N HIS A 385 7.73 -1.35 -22.07
CA HIS A 385 7.91 -2.78 -22.31
C HIS A 385 9.20 -3.30 -21.67
N GLN A 386 10.32 -2.62 -21.90
CA GLN A 386 11.60 -3.03 -21.34
C GLN A 386 11.59 -2.99 -19.81
N ALA A 387 11.04 -1.93 -19.21
CA ALA A 387 10.92 -1.83 -17.75
C ALA A 387 10.08 -2.98 -17.15
N ALA A 388 8.95 -3.33 -17.78
CA ALA A 388 8.13 -4.46 -17.34
C ALA A 388 8.89 -5.79 -17.46
N CYS A 389 9.62 -6.00 -18.56
CA CYS A 389 10.47 -7.19 -18.74
C CYS A 389 11.59 -7.26 -17.69
N ASP A 390 12.28 -6.15 -17.43
CA ASP A 390 13.38 -6.07 -16.46
C ASP A 390 12.89 -6.36 -15.04
N LYS A 391 11.70 -5.85 -14.69
CA LYS A 391 11.10 -6.09 -13.38
C LYS A 391 10.68 -7.54 -13.19
N MET A 392 9.96 -8.13 -14.15
CA MET A 392 9.65 -9.57 -14.12
C MET A 392 10.92 -10.43 -14.07
N GLY A 393 11.96 -10.07 -14.83
CA GLY A 393 13.24 -10.79 -14.81
C GLY A 393 13.95 -10.73 -13.45
N TYR A 394 13.86 -9.59 -12.74
CA TYR A 394 14.34 -9.47 -11.37
C TYR A 394 13.54 -10.36 -10.41
N GLU A 395 12.21 -10.29 -10.46
CA GLU A 395 11.32 -11.10 -9.62
C GLU A 395 11.54 -12.61 -9.84
N GLU A 396 11.66 -13.07 -11.09
CA GLU A 396 11.95 -14.47 -11.43
C GLU A 396 13.28 -14.94 -10.81
N GLY A 397 14.33 -14.11 -10.94
CA GLY A 397 15.64 -14.41 -10.37
C GLY A 397 15.60 -14.49 -8.84
N TYR A 398 14.93 -13.54 -8.19
CA TYR A 398 14.80 -13.51 -6.74
C TYR A 398 13.95 -14.68 -6.23
N PHE A 399 12.82 -14.97 -6.86
CA PHE A 399 11.96 -16.12 -6.56
C PHE A 399 12.73 -17.43 -6.63
N HIS A 400 13.43 -17.69 -7.74
CA HIS A 400 14.18 -18.93 -7.93
C HIS A 400 15.32 -19.09 -6.92
N GLN A 401 16.00 -17.98 -6.56
CA GLN A 401 17.02 -17.99 -5.53
C GLN A 401 16.44 -18.25 -4.15
N ARG A 402 15.34 -17.58 -3.80
CA ARG A 402 14.74 -17.64 -2.47
C ARG A 402 14.13 -19.01 -2.18
N LEU A 403 13.47 -19.61 -3.16
CA LEU A 403 12.71 -20.86 -3.02
C LEU A 403 13.47 -22.09 -3.54
N GLU A 404 14.71 -21.93 -3.98
CA GLU A 404 15.60 -23.03 -4.41
C GLU A 404 15.00 -23.95 -5.49
N THR A 405 14.19 -23.39 -6.38
CA THR A 405 13.47 -24.13 -7.45
C THR A 405 14.39 -24.80 -8.48
N GLY A 406 15.64 -24.36 -8.60
CA GLY A 406 16.56 -24.81 -9.65
C GLY A 406 16.12 -24.45 -11.08
N ASN A 407 15.19 -23.52 -11.26
CA ASN A 407 14.55 -23.20 -12.55
C ASN A 407 13.90 -24.43 -13.20
N GLN A 408 13.43 -25.40 -12.40
CA GLN A 408 12.78 -26.62 -12.89
C GLN A 408 11.29 -26.56 -12.59
N PRO A 409 10.41 -26.54 -13.61
CA PRO A 409 8.98 -26.64 -13.39
C PRO A 409 8.63 -27.90 -12.60
N VAL A 410 7.50 -27.86 -11.90
CA VAL A 410 6.90 -29.05 -11.30
C VAL A 410 6.62 -30.11 -12.37
N ALA A 411 6.45 -31.36 -11.93
CA ALA A 411 6.09 -32.42 -12.87
C ALA A 411 4.78 -32.08 -13.60
N ASP A 412 4.69 -32.50 -14.85
CA ASP A 412 3.51 -32.33 -15.72
C ASP A 412 3.10 -30.87 -16.03
N ASP A 413 3.92 -29.86 -15.72
CA ASP A 413 3.77 -28.53 -16.32
C ASP A 413 4.49 -28.45 -17.68
N TYR A 414 3.72 -28.37 -18.76
CA TYR A 414 4.19 -28.24 -20.14
C TYR A 414 4.15 -26.82 -20.69
N ASN A 415 3.81 -25.82 -19.88
CA ASN A 415 3.87 -24.43 -20.30
C ASN A 415 5.30 -24.09 -20.72
N THR A 416 5.45 -23.24 -21.74
CA THR A 416 6.77 -22.79 -22.21
C THR A 416 6.91 -21.28 -22.22
N GLN A 417 5.79 -20.56 -22.18
CA GLN A 417 5.75 -19.10 -22.25
C GLN A 417 4.51 -18.56 -21.55
N LEU A 418 4.70 -17.58 -20.66
CA LEU A 418 3.65 -16.73 -20.12
C LEU A 418 3.26 -15.67 -21.15
N GLN A 419 1.96 -15.48 -21.35
CA GLN A 419 1.41 -14.35 -22.07
C GLN A 419 0.94 -13.28 -21.08
N VAL A 420 1.62 -12.14 -21.06
CA VAL A 420 1.25 -10.98 -20.25
C VAL A 420 0.41 -10.02 -21.11
N ASN A 421 -0.79 -9.65 -20.66
CA ASN A 421 -1.76 -8.87 -21.42
C ASN A 421 -2.00 -7.55 -20.69
N ILE A 422 -1.54 -6.43 -21.27
CA ILE A 422 -1.51 -5.13 -20.59
C ILE A 422 -2.42 -4.13 -21.30
N PHE A 423 -3.50 -3.74 -20.64
CA PHE A 423 -4.41 -2.67 -21.09
C PHE A 423 -3.82 -1.29 -20.77
N ASP A 424 -4.19 -0.28 -21.57
CA ASP A 424 -3.65 1.09 -21.46
C ASP A 424 -4.08 1.80 -20.16
N SER A 425 -5.18 1.36 -19.55
CA SER A 425 -5.68 1.93 -18.29
C SER A 425 -6.61 0.98 -17.54
N SER A 426 -6.88 1.29 -16.27
CA SER A 426 -7.89 0.58 -15.47
C SER A 426 -9.30 0.65 -16.07
N ASN A 427 -9.63 1.73 -16.78
CA ASN A 427 -10.90 1.86 -17.49
C ASN A 427 -10.98 0.90 -18.67
N ASP A 428 -9.89 0.76 -19.44
CA ASP A 428 -9.83 -0.14 -20.58
C ASP A 428 -9.77 -1.60 -20.13
N TYR A 429 -9.08 -1.90 -19.04
CA TYR A 429 -9.18 -3.18 -18.35
C TYR A 429 -10.62 -3.52 -18.00
N GLY A 430 -11.32 -2.61 -17.30
CA GLY A 430 -12.72 -2.78 -16.92
C GLY A 430 -13.67 -2.97 -18.09
N LYS A 431 -13.33 -2.42 -19.27
CA LYS A 431 -14.16 -2.52 -20.48
C LYS A 431 -13.89 -3.80 -21.28
N TYR A 432 -12.63 -4.16 -21.47
CA TYR A 432 -12.23 -5.15 -22.48
C TYR A 432 -11.77 -6.49 -21.89
N ALA A 433 -11.24 -6.52 -20.66
CA ALA A 433 -10.68 -7.73 -20.10
C ALA A 433 -11.74 -8.82 -19.87
N GLY A 434 -12.91 -8.44 -19.35
CA GLY A 434 -14.05 -9.36 -19.19
C GLY A 434 -14.47 -10.03 -20.50
N PRO A 435 -14.80 -9.27 -21.56
CA PRO A 435 -15.14 -9.85 -22.86
C PRO A 435 -14.04 -10.72 -23.49
N ILE A 436 -12.76 -10.35 -23.33
CA ILE A 436 -11.62 -11.06 -23.95
C ILE A 436 -11.27 -12.35 -23.19
N PHE A 437 -11.21 -12.28 -21.86
CA PHE A 437 -10.65 -13.34 -21.01
C PHE A 437 -11.69 -14.04 -20.12
N GLY A 438 -12.91 -13.54 -20.03
CA GLY A 438 -13.98 -14.13 -19.20
C GLY A 438 -13.81 -13.85 -17.70
N ILE A 439 -13.31 -12.68 -17.33
CA ILE A 439 -12.90 -12.35 -15.95
C ILE A 439 -13.73 -11.23 -15.32
N ASP A 440 -13.90 -11.23 -13.99
CA ASP A 440 -14.32 -10.03 -13.25
C ASP A 440 -13.13 -9.05 -13.18
N THR A 441 -13.39 -7.76 -13.33
CA THR A 441 -12.35 -6.72 -13.43
C THR A 441 -12.26 -5.86 -12.17
N ASN A 442 -12.90 -6.26 -11.07
CA ASN A 442 -12.81 -5.61 -9.76
C ASN A 442 -11.60 -6.11 -8.97
N ASN A 443 -10.43 -6.07 -9.61
CA ASN A 443 -9.13 -6.49 -9.09
C ASN A 443 -8.01 -5.66 -9.75
N GLY A 444 -6.78 -5.79 -9.25
CA GLY A 444 -5.60 -5.10 -9.79
C GLY A 444 -5.02 -5.75 -11.06
N GLY A 445 -5.40 -6.99 -11.30
CA GLY A 445 -4.91 -7.86 -12.35
C GLY A 445 -5.40 -9.27 -12.03
N MET A 446 -5.10 -10.22 -12.90
CA MET A 446 -5.37 -11.62 -12.61
C MET A 446 -4.47 -12.54 -13.40
N TYR A 447 -3.97 -13.58 -12.75
CA TYR A 447 -3.34 -14.73 -13.38
C TYR A 447 -4.36 -15.83 -13.72
N LEU A 448 -4.34 -16.29 -14.96
CA LEU A 448 -5.11 -17.42 -15.49
C LEU A 448 -4.13 -18.48 -15.97
N GLU A 449 -3.89 -19.48 -15.14
CA GLU A 449 -2.96 -20.57 -15.45
C GLU A 449 -3.41 -21.44 -16.63
N GLY A 450 -4.72 -21.71 -16.70
CA GLY A 450 -5.24 -22.75 -17.58
C GLY A 450 -4.92 -24.14 -17.04
N ASP A 451 -4.69 -25.09 -17.94
CA ASP A 451 -4.32 -26.47 -17.57
C ASP A 451 -2.84 -26.71 -17.96
N PRO A 452 -1.91 -26.66 -17.00
CA PRO A 452 -0.48 -26.78 -17.29
C PRO A 452 -0.11 -28.17 -17.83
N SER A 453 -0.96 -29.19 -17.62
CA SER A 453 -0.75 -30.55 -18.15
C SER A 453 -1.06 -30.70 -19.64
N LYS A 454 -1.74 -29.73 -20.25
CA LYS A 454 -2.05 -29.73 -21.68
C LYS A 454 -0.94 -29.07 -22.50
N GLN A 455 -0.44 -29.81 -23.49
CA GLN A 455 0.49 -29.22 -24.46
C GLN A 455 -0.17 -28.07 -25.24
N GLY A 456 0.51 -26.94 -25.29
CA GLY A 456 0.01 -25.73 -25.95
C GLY A 456 -0.89 -24.87 -25.06
N ASN A 457 -1.04 -25.20 -23.76
CA ASN A 457 -1.59 -24.27 -22.79
C ASN A 457 -0.78 -22.96 -22.80
N VAL A 458 -1.50 -21.85 -22.69
CA VAL A 458 -0.92 -20.51 -22.64
C VAL A 458 -1.39 -19.85 -21.36
N PRO A 459 -0.57 -19.84 -20.30
CA PRO A 459 -0.92 -19.11 -19.09
C PRO A 459 -0.99 -17.61 -19.42
N ASN A 460 -2.03 -16.93 -18.91
CA ASN A 460 -2.28 -15.52 -19.15
C ASN A 460 -2.17 -14.75 -17.84
N PHE A 461 -1.29 -13.76 -17.79
CA PHE A 461 -1.38 -12.69 -16.81
C PHE A 461 -2.09 -11.51 -17.46
N ILE A 462 -3.12 -10.96 -16.82
CA ILE A 462 -3.92 -9.84 -17.33
C ILE A 462 -3.79 -8.66 -16.37
N ALA A 463 -3.39 -7.51 -16.87
CA ALA A 463 -3.14 -6.31 -16.07
C ALA A 463 -3.39 -5.03 -16.86
N TYR A 464 -3.18 -3.89 -16.23
CA TYR A 464 -3.26 -2.58 -16.87
C TYR A 464 -2.16 -1.64 -16.43
N GLU A 465 -1.89 -0.65 -17.27
CA GLU A 465 -1.02 0.45 -16.89
C GLU A 465 -1.67 1.31 -15.80
N ALA A 466 -0.96 1.49 -14.70
CA ALA A 466 -1.25 2.53 -13.72
C ALA A 466 -0.41 3.75 -14.08
N SER A 467 -0.93 4.62 -14.95
CA SER A 467 -0.24 5.86 -15.35
C SER A 467 0.09 6.81 -14.18
N TYR A 468 -0.47 6.54 -13.00
CA TYR A 468 -0.20 7.23 -11.74
C TYR A 468 0.88 6.54 -10.88
N ALA A 469 1.20 5.28 -11.15
CA ALA A 469 2.32 4.58 -10.55
C ALA A 469 3.62 5.12 -11.15
N ASN A 470 4.65 5.21 -10.31
CA ASN A 470 5.96 5.80 -10.55
C ASN A 470 6.46 5.63 -12.02
N PRO A 471 7.17 6.59 -12.64
CA PRO A 471 7.81 6.43 -13.96
C PRO A 471 8.73 5.20 -14.15
N ASP A 472 8.98 4.39 -13.14
CA ASP A 472 9.70 3.10 -13.23
C ASP A 472 8.80 1.86 -13.02
N HIS A 473 7.53 2.05 -12.66
CA HIS A 473 6.55 1.00 -12.38
C HIS A 473 5.23 1.35 -13.09
N PHE A 474 5.13 0.94 -14.35
CA PHE A 474 4.02 1.34 -15.22
C PHE A 474 2.79 0.44 -15.14
N VAL A 475 2.96 -0.83 -14.73
CA VAL A 475 1.91 -1.84 -14.76
C VAL A 475 1.49 -2.15 -13.33
N TRP A 476 0.21 -1.97 -13.02
CA TRP A 476 -0.30 -2.18 -11.68
C TRP A 476 -0.17 -3.65 -11.25
N ASN A 477 0.31 -3.89 -10.03
CA ASN A 477 0.47 -5.22 -9.41
C ASN A 477 1.32 -6.23 -10.24
N LEU A 478 2.19 -5.75 -11.13
CA LEU A 478 3.00 -6.61 -12.01
C LEU A 478 3.80 -7.66 -11.23
N GLU A 479 4.50 -7.23 -10.19
CA GLU A 479 5.37 -8.06 -9.36
C GLU A 479 4.58 -9.17 -8.66
N HIS A 480 3.50 -8.79 -7.98
CA HIS A 480 2.66 -9.71 -7.22
C HIS A 480 2.05 -10.79 -8.13
N GLU A 481 1.42 -10.38 -9.22
CA GLU A 481 0.73 -11.32 -10.11
C GLU A 481 1.69 -12.20 -10.90
N TYR A 482 2.90 -11.71 -11.20
CA TYR A 482 3.93 -12.53 -11.83
C TYR A 482 4.41 -13.65 -10.90
N VAL A 483 4.40 -13.43 -9.58
CA VAL A 483 4.73 -14.49 -8.61
C VAL A 483 3.69 -15.60 -8.60
N HIS A 484 2.40 -15.33 -8.83
CA HIS A 484 1.39 -16.39 -8.97
C HIS A 484 1.72 -17.35 -10.12
N TYR A 485 2.23 -16.83 -11.25
CA TYR A 485 2.74 -17.67 -12.33
C TYR A 485 3.95 -18.50 -11.91
N LEU A 486 4.89 -17.91 -11.17
CA LEU A 486 6.09 -18.61 -10.71
C LEU A 486 5.76 -19.70 -9.68
N ASP A 487 4.88 -19.41 -8.71
CA ASP A 487 4.44 -20.35 -7.68
C ASP A 487 3.70 -21.54 -8.31
N GLY A 488 2.73 -21.28 -9.19
CA GLY A 488 2.01 -22.31 -9.94
C GLY A 488 2.92 -23.20 -10.79
N ARG A 489 3.94 -22.60 -11.43
CA ARG A 489 4.85 -23.33 -12.31
C ARG A 489 5.94 -24.12 -11.59
N PHE A 490 6.45 -23.62 -10.48
CA PHE A 490 7.70 -24.11 -9.88
C PHE A 490 7.52 -24.69 -8.47
N ASP A 491 6.44 -24.35 -7.76
CA ASP A 491 6.25 -24.72 -6.34
C ASP A 491 4.94 -25.48 -6.06
N MET A 492 3.93 -25.33 -6.92
CA MET A 492 2.63 -25.98 -6.76
C MET A 492 2.34 -26.95 -7.91
N TYR A 493 2.16 -28.24 -7.61
CA TYR A 493 1.83 -29.21 -8.67
C TYR A 493 0.37 -29.15 -9.11
N GLY A 494 0.15 -29.11 -10.43
CA GLY A 494 -1.17 -29.09 -11.06
C GLY A 494 -1.65 -27.68 -11.38
N ASP A 495 -2.90 -27.53 -11.81
CA ASP A 495 -3.52 -26.21 -11.96
C ASP A 495 -3.91 -25.61 -10.61
N PHE A 496 -4.35 -24.34 -10.62
CA PHE A 496 -4.88 -23.63 -9.47
C PHE A 496 -5.97 -24.39 -8.67
N GLY A 497 -6.75 -25.26 -9.33
CA GLY A 497 -7.81 -26.06 -8.70
C GLY A 497 -7.32 -27.41 -8.13
N HIS A 498 -6.09 -27.81 -8.43
CA HIS A 498 -5.52 -29.08 -8.03
C HIS A 498 -5.27 -29.26 -6.52
N PRO A 499 -4.92 -28.22 -5.73
CA PRO A 499 -4.81 -28.33 -4.28
C PRO A 499 -6.09 -28.85 -3.62
N THR A 500 -6.00 -29.99 -2.92
CA THR A 500 -7.13 -30.55 -2.14
C THR A 500 -7.23 -29.96 -0.74
N GLU A 501 -6.33 -29.03 -0.40
CA GLU A 501 -6.17 -28.41 0.91
C GLU A 501 -6.03 -26.90 0.72
N LYS A 502 -6.32 -26.12 1.77
CA LYS A 502 -6.27 -24.67 1.69
C LYS A 502 -4.83 -24.16 1.56
N VAL A 503 -4.61 -23.34 0.54
CA VAL A 503 -3.28 -22.83 0.14
C VAL A 503 -3.23 -21.30 0.00
N VAL A 504 -4.35 -20.60 0.20
CA VAL A 504 -4.44 -19.14 -0.04
C VAL A 504 -3.42 -18.35 0.77
N TRP A 505 -3.17 -18.74 2.02
CA TRP A 505 -2.15 -18.09 2.87
C TRP A 505 -0.75 -18.12 2.26
N TRP A 506 -0.43 -19.21 1.56
CA TRP A 506 0.84 -19.41 0.89
C TRP A 506 0.85 -18.65 -0.43
N SER A 507 -0.10 -18.93 -1.32
CA SER A 507 -0.15 -18.34 -2.67
C SER A 507 -0.20 -16.81 -2.62
N GLU A 508 -1.07 -16.21 -1.81
CA GLU A 508 -1.13 -14.74 -1.67
C GLU A 508 0.00 -14.21 -0.81
N GLY A 509 0.40 -14.92 0.24
CA GLY A 509 1.46 -14.50 1.13
C GLY A 509 2.84 -14.49 0.46
N VAL A 510 3.14 -15.47 -0.39
CA VAL A 510 4.40 -15.56 -1.14
C VAL A 510 4.43 -14.55 -2.27
N ALA A 511 3.30 -14.31 -2.95
CA ALA A 511 3.19 -13.25 -3.93
C ALA A 511 3.44 -11.87 -3.31
N GLU A 512 2.82 -11.59 -2.16
CA GLU A 512 3.08 -10.35 -1.41
C GLU A 512 4.52 -10.27 -0.88
N TYR A 513 5.09 -11.36 -0.38
CA TYR A 513 6.45 -11.34 0.17
C TYR A 513 7.50 -11.16 -0.91
N ILE A 514 7.42 -11.89 -2.01
CA ILE A 514 8.40 -11.75 -3.10
C ILE A 514 8.32 -10.36 -3.73
N ALA A 515 7.10 -9.82 -3.92
CA ALA A 515 6.92 -8.49 -4.51
C ALA A 515 7.34 -7.33 -3.61
N ASN A 516 7.18 -7.45 -2.28
CA ASN A 516 7.47 -6.37 -1.33
C ASN A 516 8.75 -6.58 -0.51
N GLU A 517 9.32 -7.78 -0.52
CA GLU A 517 10.39 -8.22 0.38
C GLU A 517 10.05 -7.85 1.84
N ASP A 518 10.96 -7.21 2.56
CA ASP A 518 10.73 -6.77 3.93
C ASP A 518 9.97 -5.43 4.04
N ASN A 519 9.51 -4.85 2.91
CA ASN A 519 9.03 -3.46 2.80
C ASN A 519 7.49 -3.31 2.74
N ASN A 520 6.72 -4.20 3.38
CA ASN A 520 5.25 -4.06 3.44
C ASN A 520 4.75 -3.40 4.73
N GLN A 521 4.84 -2.06 4.82
CA GLN A 521 4.41 -1.31 6.01
C GLN A 521 2.91 -1.47 6.31
N LYS A 522 2.07 -1.63 5.29
CA LYS A 522 0.61 -1.82 5.47
C LYS A 522 0.30 -3.10 6.23
N ALA A 523 1.08 -4.16 6.03
CA ALA A 523 0.94 -5.40 6.79
C ALA A 523 1.49 -5.26 8.22
N ILE A 524 2.56 -4.50 8.42
CA ILE A 524 3.07 -4.21 9.78
C ILE A 524 2.04 -3.39 10.58
N ASP A 525 1.36 -2.45 9.93
CA ASP A 525 0.39 -1.58 10.58
C ASP A 525 -0.87 -2.32 11.06
N THR A 526 -1.26 -3.44 10.43
CA THR A 526 -2.39 -4.26 10.93
C THR A 526 -2.10 -4.90 12.29
N ILE A 527 -0.83 -5.17 12.62
CA ILE A 527 -0.49 -5.65 13.96
C ILE A 527 -0.78 -4.56 15.02
N LYS A 528 -0.66 -3.27 14.66
CA LYS A 528 -0.83 -2.13 15.58
C LYS A 528 -2.30 -1.75 15.81
N ASP A 529 -3.19 -2.02 14.86
CA ASP A 529 -4.61 -1.63 14.96
C ASP A 529 -5.46 -2.60 15.80
N GLY A 530 -4.88 -3.73 16.21
CA GLY A 530 -5.50 -4.74 17.07
C GLY A 530 -6.22 -5.85 16.31
N SER A 531 -6.22 -5.85 14.97
CA SER A 531 -6.54 -7.03 14.17
C SER A 531 -5.43 -8.06 14.38
N THR A 532 -5.73 -9.20 15.00
CA THR A 532 -4.74 -10.27 15.17
C THR A 532 -5.30 -11.61 14.73
N TYR A 533 -4.48 -12.40 14.06
CA TYR A 533 -4.80 -13.75 13.63
C TYR A 533 -3.73 -14.72 14.13
N THR A 534 -4.16 -15.89 14.57
CA THR A 534 -3.27 -17.02 14.86
C THR A 534 -2.72 -17.61 13.57
N LEU A 535 -1.57 -18.29 13.61
CA LEU A 535 -1.07 -19.07 12.46
C LEU A 535 -2.11 -20.09 11.99
N SER A 536 -2.86 -20.71 12.92
CA SER A 536 -3.92 -21.64 12.55
C SER A 536 -5.04 -20.96 11.76
N GLU A 537 -5.41 -19.72 12.10
CA GLU A 537 -6.36 -18.95 11.30
C GLU A 537 -5.73 -18.60 9.96
N VAL A 538 -4.53 -18.00 9.93
CA VAL A 538 -3.88 -17.63 8.67
C VAL A 538 -3.76 -18.84 7.72
N PHE A 539 -3.33 -20.01 8.19
CA PHE A 539 -3.21 -21.22 7.36
C PHE A 539 -4.55 -21.82 6.90
N GLU A 540 -5.66 -21.47 7.56
CA GLU A 540 -7.02 -21.89 7.20
C GLU A 540 -7.74 -20.88 6.28
N THR A 541 -7.02 -19.89 5.76
CA THR A 541 -7.55 -18.84 4.90
C THR A 541 -8.11 -19.39 3.59
N THR A 542 -9.24 -18.83 3.19
CA THR A 542 -9.95 -19.06 1.93
C THR A 542 -10.41 -17.70 1.41
N TYR A 543 -10.82 -17.62 0.14
CA TYR A 543 -11.49 -16.42 -0.37
C TYR A 543 -12.92 -16.25 0.19
N ASP A 544 -13.49 -17.30 0.81
CA ASP A 544 -14.80 -17.24 1.46
C ASP A 544 -14.82 -16.22 2.60
N GLY A 545 -15.86 -15.38 2.65
CA GLY A 545 -16.01 -14.32 3.65
C GLY A 545 -15.14 -13.07 3.43
N PHE A 546 -14.29 -13.08 2.38
CA PHE A 546 -13.41 -12.00 1.92
C PHE A 546 -12.85 -11.08 3.00
N ASP A 547 -11.88 -11.60 3.74
CA ASP A 547 -11.07 -10.86 4.73
C ASP A 547 -9.74 -10.43 4.09
N VAL A 548 -9.71 -9.20 3.56
CA VAL A 548 -8.54 -8.67 2.82
C VAL A 548 -7.28 -8.66 3.68
N ASP A 549 -7.40 -8.35 4.97
CA ASP A 549 -6.23 -8.28 5.84
C ASP A 549 -5.69 -9.69 6.11
N ARG A 550 -6.57 -10.65 6.39
CA ARG A 550 -6.16 -12.04 6.59
C ARG A 550 -5.51 -12.65 5.34
N ILE A 551 -6.10 -12.40 4.17
CA ILE A 551 -5.64 -12.94 2.88
C ILE A 551 -4.25 -12.41 2.52
N TYR A 552 -4.12 -11.09 2.41
CA TYR A 552 -2.91 -10.49 1.83
C TYR A 552 -1.88 -10.12 2.89
N ARG A 553 -2.29 -9.36 3.92
CA ARG A 553 -1.35 -8.78 4.89
C ARG A 553 -0.86 -9.82 5.89
N TRP A 554 -1.76 -10.62 6.45
CA TRP A 554 -1.40 -11.67 7.38
C TRP A 554 -0.84 -12.91 6.68
N GLY A 555 -1.24 -13.18 5.43
CA GLY A 555 -0.54 -14.12 4.54
C GLY A 555 0.94 -13.73 4.37
N TYR A 556 1.21 -12.47 3.99
CA TYR A 556 2.56 -11.91 3.91
C TYR A 556 3.34 -12.06 5.24
N LEU A 557 2.74 -11.68 6.38
CA LEU A 557 3.40 -11.76 7.67
C LEU A 557 3.76 -13.20 8.05
N ALA A 558 2.86 -14.16 7.78
CA ALA A 558 3.12 -15.57 8.04
C ALA A 558 4.24 -16.11 7.14
N VAL A 559 4.22 -15.80 5.84
CA VAL A 559 5.30 -16.21 4.91
C VAL A 559 6.63 -15.59 5.33
N ARG A 560 6.67 -14.29 5.62
CA ARG A 560 7.87 -13.60 6.09
C ARG A 560 8.43 -14.22 7.37
N PHE A 561 7.58 -14.46 8.36
CA PHE A 561 7.98 -15.13 9.61
C PHE A 561 8.62 -16.49 9.33
N MET A 562 7.97 -17.32 8.50
CA MET A 562 8.50 -18.63 8.14
C MET A 562 9.83 -18.52 7.36
N PHE A 563 9.98 -17.51 6.52
CA PHE A 563 11.19 -17.25 5.74
C PHE A 563 12.36 -16.76 6.59
N GLU A 564 12.10 -15.96 7.61
CA GLU A 564 13.12 -15.43 8.53
C GLU A 564 13.53 -16.45 9.60
N ARG A 565 12.59 -17.25 10.11
CA ARG A 565 12.81 -18.13 11.27
C ARG A 565 12.90 -19.62 10.94
N HIS A 566 12.24 -20.06 9.87
CA HIS A 566 11.93 -21.48 9.63
C HIS A 566 12.08 -21.90 8.16
N MET A 567 13.04 -21.32 7.43
CA MET A 567 13.22 -21.57 5.98
C MET A 567 13.44 -23.06 5.65
N ASP A 568 14.16 -23.80 6.50
CA ASP A 568 14.38 -25.24 6.30
C ASP A 568 13.07 -26.04 6.36
N ASP A 569 12.08 -25.59 7.13
CA ASP A 569 10.76 -26.21 7.18
C ASP A 569 9.92 -25.82 5.96
N VAL A 570 10.01 -24.57 5.50
CA VAL A 570 9.41 -24.15 4.21
C VAL A 570 9.93 -25.04 3.08
N ASN A 571 11.24 -25.28 3.02
CA ASN A 571 11.85 -26.18 2.04
C ASN A 571 11.27 -27.62 2.11
N GLN A 572 10.98 -28.14 3.30
CA GLN A 572 10.32 -29.44 3.46
C GLN A 572 8.86 -29.42 2.99
N MET A 573 8.13 -28.34 3.25
CA MET A 573 6.77 -28.17 2.75
C MET A 573 6.75 -28.12 1.22
N LEU A 574 7.67 -27.38 0.60
CA LEU A 574 7.79 -27.25 -0.86
C LEU A 574 8.09 -28.58 -1.56
N VAL A 575 8.82 -29.49 -0.90
CA VAL A 575 9.04 -30.85 -1.43
C VAL A 575 7.73 -31.62 -1.63
N GLU A 576 6.71 -31.32 -0.83
CA GLU A 576 5.40 -31.98 -0.90
C GLU A 576 4.45 -31.26 -1.86
N THR A 577 4.40 -29.91 -1.87
CA THR A 577 3.55 -29.13 -2.78
C THR A 577 3.98 -29.31 -4.24
N ARG A 578 5.30 -29.36 -4.52
CA ARG A 578 5.87 -29.64 -5.86
C ARG A 578 5.53 -31.05 -6.40
N LYS A 579 5.06 -31.96 -5.55
CA LYS A 579 4.60 -33.31 -5.91
C LYS A 579 3.09 -33.48 -5.86
N GLY A 580 2.36 -32.45 -5.43
CA GLY A 580 0.91 -32.51 -5.21
C GLY A 580 0.52 -33.36 -3.99
N ASN A 581 1.41 -33.54 -3.01
CA ASN A 581 1.10 -34.27 -1.78
C ASN A 581 0.45 -33.35 -0.74
N TRP A 582 -0.78 -32.92 -1.04
CA TRP A 582 -1.52 -31.94 -0.26
C TRP A 582 -1.84 -32.41 1.18
N SER A 583 -2.06 -33.71 1.37
CA SER A 583 -2.31 -34.26 2.72
C SER A 583 -1.08 -34.16 3.63
N GLN A 584 0.12 -34.39 3.09
CA GLN A 584 1.36 -34.21 3.84
C GLN A 584 1.67 -32.74 4.07
N TYR A 585 1.48 -31.88 3.06
CA TYR A 585 1.51 -30.42 3.20
C TYR A 585 0.63 -29.96 4.38
N LYS A 586 -0.62 -30.43 4.44
CA LYS A 586 -1.55 -30.07 5.51
C LYS A 586 -1.07 -30.52 6.88
N THR A 587 -0.48 -31.72 6.95
CA THR A 587 0.11 -32.25 8.18
C THR A 587 1.26 -31.38 8.67
N ILE A 588 2.12 -30.90 7.76
CA ILE A 588 3.26 -30.02 8.08
C ILE A 588 2.77 -28.69 8.67
N ILE A 589 1.89 -27.97 7.96
CA ILE A 589 1.45 -26.64 8.40
C ILE A 589 0.60 -26.69 9.69
N ASN A 590 -0.15 -27.78 9.92
CA ASN A 590 -0.85 -28.00 11.19
C ASN A 590 0.13 -28.24 12.36
N GLY A 591 1.30 -28.81 12.08
CA GLY A 591 2.39 -28.92 13.06
C GLY A 591 2.93 -27.55 13.44
N TRP A 592 3.20 -26.70 12.44
CA TRP A 592 3.70 -25.34 12.63
C TRP A 592 2.74 -24.45 13.42
N SER A 593 1.43 -24.53 13.13
CA SER A 593 0.43 -23.69 13.81
C SER A 593 0.41 -23.91 15.32
N THR A 594 0.82 -25.10 15.80
CA THR A 594 0.95 -25.38 17.23
C THR A 594 2.37 -25.07 17.73
N ALA A 595 3.39 -25.46 16.99
CA ALA A 595 4.78 -25.34 17.41
C ALA A 595 5.28 -23.90 17.45
N TYR A 596 4.85 -23.07 16.49
CA TYR A 596 5.41 -21.74 16.22
C TYR A 596 4.48 -20.59 16.59
N GLN A 597 3.28 -20.85 17.12
CA GLN A 597 2.32 -19.79 17.45
C GLN A 597 2.90 -18.74 18.42
N SER A 598 3.51 -19.18 19.52
CA SER A 598 4.09 -18.25 20.50
C SER A 598 5.29 -17.49 19.94
N GLU A 599 6.06 -18.12 19.06
CA GLU A 599 7.19 -17.45 18.39
C GLU A 599 6.68 -16.42 17.36
N PHE A 600 5.62 -16.73 16.63
CA PHE A 600 4.99 -15.81 15.68
C PHE A 600 4.46 -14.55 16.37
N GLU A 601 3.81 -14.70 17.53
CA GLU A 601 3.36 -13.56 18.36
C GLU A 601 4.53 -12.73 18.88
N GLN A 602 5.63 -13.37 19.27
CA GLN A 602 6.85 -12.68 19.70
C GLN A 602 7.49 -11.93 18.53
N TRP A 603 7.63 -12.59 17.38
CA TRP A 603 8.18 -12.00 16.17
C TRP A 603 7.36 -10.79 15.68
N GLN A 604 6.04 -10.83 15.79
CA GLN A 604 5.17 -9.68 15.51
C GLN A 604 5.48 -8.49 16.44
N GLN A 605 5.66 -8.75 17.74
CA GLN A 605 6.02 -7.71 18.70
C GLN A 605 7.40 -7.14 18.40
N GLU A 606 8.36 -7.99 18.02
CA GLU A 606 9.65 -7.55 17.51
C GLU A 606 9.42 -6.65 16.29
N LEU A 607 8.75 -7.11 15.24
CA LEU A 607 8.50 -6.36 14.00
C LEU A 607 7.86 -4.97 14.22
N VAL A 608 6.86 -4.86 15.09
CA VAL A 608 6.15 -3.60 15.36
C VAL A 608 6.94 -2.64 16.24
N ASN A 609 7.71 -3.16 17.18
CA ASN A 609 8.53 -2.34 18.07
C ASN A 609 9.88 -1.97 17.44
N GLY A 610 10.14 -2.39 16.19
CA GLY A 610 11.38 -2.12 15.44
C GLY A 610 12.48 -3.16 15.69
N GLY A 611 12.10 -4.40 15.98
CA GLY A 611 12.83 -5.27 16.90
C GLY A 611 12.90 -4.60 18.27
N SER A 612 13.44 -5.25 19.29
CA SER A 612 14.47 -4.46 19.98
C SER A 612 15.59 -4.34 18.95
N GLU A 613 15.61 -3.28 18.14
CA GLU A 613 16.88 -2.82 17.61
C GLU A 613 17.69 -2.45 18.84
N GLN A 614 18.38 -3.46 19.39
CA GLN A 614 19.50 -3.26 20.27
C GLN A 614 20.43 -2.37 19.45
N GLN A 615 20.56 -1.11 19.85
CA GLN A 615 21.48 -0.23 19.17
C GLN A 615 22.87 -0.68 19.60
N PRO A 616 23.78 -0.95 18.67
CA PRO A 616 25.15 -1.21 19.07
C PRO A 616 25.66 0.02 19.86
N PRO A 617 26.45 -0.20 20.92
CA PRO A 617 26.96 0.90 21.72
C PRO A 617 27.72 1.91 20.85
N THR A 618 27.80 3.17 21.25
CA THR A 618 28.72 4.14 20.61
C THR A 618 30.09 4.04 21.27
N ALA A 619 31.14 3.77 20.48
CA ALA A 619 32.53 3.76 20.95
C ALA A 619 33.18 5.15 20.80
N VAL A 620 33.80 5.67 21.86
CA VAL A 620 34.55 6.94 21.83
C VAL A 620 35.91 6.76 22.49
N ILE A 621 36.97 7.20 21.80
CA ILE A 621 38.32 7.28 22.34
C ILE A 621 38.64 8.73 22.70
N SER A 622 39.06 8.96 23.94
CA SER A 622 39.67 10.19 24.39
C SER A 622 41.14 9.94 24.75
N VAL A 623 42.06 10.46 23.94
CA VAL A 623 43.51 10.34 24.14
C VAL A 623 44.23 11.58 23.59
N ASN A 624 45.41 11.90 24.12
CA ASN A 624 46.33 12.84 23.46
C ASN A 624 46.89 12.18 22.19
N SER A 625 46.87 12.89 21.05
CA SER A 625 47.34 12.35 19.76
C SER A 625 48.87 12.29 19.63
N GLU A 626 49.61 12.71 20.66
CA GLU A 626 51.08 12.73 20.68
C GLU A 626 51.62 12.15 22.00
N GLY A 627 52.73 11.43 21.91
CA GLY A 627 53.49 10.92 23.06
C GLY A 627 54.95 10.62 22.72
N GLN A 628 55.74 10.23 23.71
CA GLN A 628 57.15 9.86 23.53
C GLN A 628 57.40 8.38 23.78
N VAL A 629 58.47 7.84 23.18
CA VAL A 629 58.92 6.47 23.46
C VAL A 629 59.14 6.28 24.96
N GLY A 630 58.49 5.27 25.55
CA GLY A 630 58.56 4.96 26.98
C GLY A 630 57.68 5.85 27.89
N GLU A 631 56.95 6.81 27.35
CA GLU A 631 55.95 7.59 28.10
C GLU A 631 54.71 6.75 28.38
N SER A 632 54.19 6.84 29.61
CA SER A 632 52.93 6.19 30.00
C SER A 632 51.75 7.03 29.55
N ILE A 633 51.06 6.58 28.50
CA ILE A 633 49.95 7.30 27.89
C ILE A 633 48.63 6.76 28.44
N SER A 634 47.77 7.65 28.94
CA SER A 634 46.45 7.31 29.45
C SER A 634 45.40 7.35 28.35
N PHE A 635 44.64 6.27 28.21
CA PHE A 635 43.52 6.14 27.29
C PHE A 635 42.21 6.15 28.08
N SER A 636 41.17 6.72 27.49
CA SER A 636 39.85 6.75 28.11
C SER A 636 38.74 6.43 27.13
N SER A 637 37.80 5.59 27.57
CA SER A 637 36.54 5.33 26.87
C SER A 637 35.46 6.38 27.16
N LYS A 638 35.78 7.45 27.89
CA LYS A 638 34.84 8.50 28.29
C LYS A 638 34.15 9.11 27.07
N GLY A 639 32.82 9.03 27.05
CA GLY A 639 31.97 9.41 25.92
C GLY A 639 31.38 8.21 25.19
N SER A 640 31.87 7.00 25.43
CA SER A 640 31.20 5.78 24.99
C SER A 640 29.90 5.61 25.76
N SER A 641 28.83 5.26 25.05
CA SER A 641 27.49 5.14 25.63
C SER A 641 26.68 4.13 24.87
N ASP A 642 25.71 3.55 25.54
CA ASP A 642 24.67 2.72 24.96
C ASP A 642 23.33 3.41 25.28
N SER A 643 22.49 3.59 24.27
CA SER A 643 21.25 4.35 24.37
C SER A 643 20.12 3.56 25.05
N ASP A 644 20.23 2.25 25.02
CA ASP A 644 19.19 1.28 25.36
C ASP A 644 19.71 0.18 26.30
N GLY A 645 21.02 0.13 26.55
CA GLY A 645 21.65 -0.74 27.53
C GLY A 645 22.82 -0.10 28.30
N GLN A 646 23.80 -0.93 28.66
CA GLN A 646 25.04 -0.57 29.35
C GLN A 646 26.21 -1.34 28.72
N ILE A 647 27.37 -0.68 28.63
CA ILE A 647 28.61 -1.32 28.15
C ILE A 647 29.06 -2.39 29.15
N SER A 648 29.14 -3.65 28.69
CA SER A 648 29.54 -4.81 29.47
C SER A 648 31.04 -5.09 29.44
N SER A 649 31.72 -4.75 28.34
CA SER A 649 33.17 -4.96 28.21
C SER A 649 33.86 -4.02 27.21
N TYR A 650 35.18 -3.90 27.36
CA TYR A 650 36.07 -3.07 26.54
C TYR A 650 37.20 -3.94 25.99
N LEU A 651 37.63 -3.66 24.76
CA LEU A 651 38.86 -4.21 24.18
C LEU A 651 39.62 -3.09 23.48
N TRP A 652 40.79 -2.77 24.00
CA TRP A 652 41.75 -1.86 23.39
C TRP A 652 42.78 -2.66 22.61
N GLU A 653 43.08 -2.23 21.39
CA GLU A 653 44.19 -2.69 20.56
C GLU A 653 45.07 -1.47 20.26
N PHE A 654 46.30 -1.43 20.77
CA PHE A 654 47.14 -0.22 20.71
C PHE A 654 47.90 -0.04 19.38
N GLY A 655 47.74 -0.97 18.43
CA GLY A 655 48.39 -0.89 17.11
C GLY A 655 49.85 -1.36 17.07
N ASP A 656 50.45 -1.70 18.21
CA ASP A 656 51.79 -2.32 18.34
C ASP A 656 51.74 -3.81 18.72
N GLY A 657 50.54 -4.38 18.78
CA GLY A 657 50.27 -5.77 19.15
C GLY A 657 49.88 -5.97 20.62
N ALA A 658 49.95 -4.93 21.47
CA ALA A 658 49.44 -4.99 22.84
C ALA A 658 47.92 -4.71 22.91
N THR A 659 47.26 -5.29 23.92
CA THR A 659 45.82 -5.13 24.16
C THR A 659 45.48 -4.90 25.64
N SER A 660 44.32 -4.31 25.94
CA SER A 660 43.80 -4.20 27.30
C SER A 660 42.27 -4.36 27.34
N SER A 661 41.73 -4.87 28.45
CA SER A 661 40.29 -4.98 28.71
C SER A 661 39.77 -3.98 29.75
N GLU A 662 40.62 -3.08 30.24
CA GLU A 662 40.21 -2.03 31.18
C GLU A 662 39.47 -0.90 30.46
N ALA A 663 38.51 -0.26 31.11
CA ALA A 663 37.78 0.88 30.52
C ALA A 663 38.70 2.09 30.25
N ASN A 664 39.69 2.33 31.12
CA ASN A 664 40.62 3.46 31.01
C ASN A 664 42.07 2.99 31.27
N PRO A 665 42.71 2.30 30.30
CA PRO A 665 44.05 1.72 30.49
C PRO A 665 45.16 2.77 30.31
N THR A 666 46.38 2.41 30.70
CA THR A 666 47.60 3.08 30.27
C THR A 666 48.44 2.16 29.37
N HIS A 667 49.17 2.72 28.42
CA HIS A 667 50.10 1.98 27.56
C HIS A 667 51.39 2.75 27.29
N GLN A 668 52.48 2.03 27.03
CA GLN A 668 53.80 2.59 26.70
C GLN A 668 54.30 2.00 25.38
N TYR A 669 54.66 2.87 24.44
CA TYR A 669 55.20 2.45 23.15
C TYR A 669 56.72 2.35 23.22
N SER A 670 57.26 1.25 22.70
CA SER A 670 58.69 0.93 22.73
C SER A 670 59.48 1.47 21.54
N SER A 671 58.80 2.02 20.53
CA SER A 671 59.40 2.57 19.31
C SER A 671 58.64 3.80 18.85
N GLU A 672 59.32 4.68 18.12
CA GLU A 672 58.67 5.82 17.46
C GLU A 672 57.85 5.34 16.26
N GLY A 673 56.76 6.05 15.97
CA GLY A 673 55.84 5.68 14.90
C GLY A 673 54.43 6.23 15.10
N SER A 674 53.62 6.12 14.06
CA SER A 674 52.19 6.39 14.15
C SER A 674 51.45 5.07 14.40
N TYR A 675 50.69 5.01 15.49
CA TYR A 675 49.94 3.83 15.90
C TYR A 675 48.44 4.09 15.78
N SER A 676 47.72 3.15 15.19
CA SER A 676 46.26 3.17 15.14
C SER A 676 45.72 2.40 16.33
N VAL A 677 45.11 3.13 17.27
CA VAL A 677 44.51 2.59 18.48
C VAL A 677 43.04 2.34 18.22
N ARG A 678 42.60 1.10 18.41
CA ARG A 678 41.20 0.69 18.28
C ARG A 678 40.60 0.41 19.63
N LEU A 679 39.42 0.96 19.88
CA LEU A 679 38.57 0.57 21.01
C LEU A 679 37.36 -0.16 20.44
N THR A 680 37.10 -1.37 20.92
CA THR A 680 35.84 -2.09 20.74
C THR A 680 35.10 -2.12 22.07
N VAL A 681 33.84 -1.71 22.08
CA VAL A 681 32.94 -1.81 23.23
C VAL A 681 31.86 -2.83 22.92
N THR A 682 31.50 -3.64 23.92
CA THR A 682 30.39 -4.61 23.83
C THR A 682 29.35 -4.24 24.88
N ASP A 683 28.08 -4.25 24.54
CA ASP A 683 26.98 -4.00 25.49
C ASP A 683 26.56 -5.26 26.26
N ASN A 684 25.56 -5.14 27.13
CA ASN A 684 24.98 -6.24 27.90
C ASN A 684 24.22 -7.27 27.06
N ASP A 685 23.99 -6.98 25.78
CA ASP A 685 23.22 -7.80 24.85
C ASP A 685 24.11 -8.51 23.82
N GLY A 686 25.41 -8.20 23.80
CA GLY A 686 26.42 -8.85 22.99
C GLY A 686 26.73 -8.14 21.68
N LEU A 687 26.11 -6.97 21.41
CA LEU A 687 26.45 -6.18 20.24
C LEU A 687 27.72 -5.38 20.48
N THR A 688 28.43 -5.09 19.39
CA THR A 688 29.72 -4.41 19.45
C THR A 688 29.77 -3.22 18.53
N ALA A 689 30.50 -2.19 18.96
CA ALA A 689 30.95 -1.13 18.08
C ALA A 689 32.42 -0.83 18.35
N ASN A 690 33.07 -0.26 17.35
CA ASN A 690 34.47 0.10 17.46
C ASN A 690 34.76 1.45 16.82
N THR A 691 35.80 2.11 17.31
CA THR A 691 36.33 3.35 16.76
C THR A 691 37.86 3.33 16.79
N ASN A 692 38.48 4.16 15.97
CA ASN A 692 39.94 4.26 15.86
C ASN A 692 40.41 5.69 16.16
N ALA A 693 41.55 5.80 16.84
CA ALA A 693 42.31 7.03 16.99
C ALA A 693 43.75 6.81 16.53
N SER A 694 44.39 7.86 16.00
CA SER A 694 45.83 7.80 15.68
C SER A 694 46.63 8.50 16.77
N ILE A 695 47.71 7.88 17.22
CA ILE A 695 48.68 8.47 18.13
C ILE A 695 50.07 8.43 17.52
N ASN A 696 50.76 9.56 17.57
CA ASN A 696 52.14 9.67 17.09
C ASN A 696 53.10 9.60 18.28
N ILE A 697 54.00 8.62 18.24
CA ILE A 697 55.04 8.42 19.23
C ILE A 697 56.36 8.91 18.62
N ARG A 698 56.95 9.90 19.27
CA ARG A 698 58.25 10.46 18.86
C ARG A 698 59.37 9.85 19.70
N SER A 699 60.57 9.73 19.15
CA SER A 699 61.73 9.34 19.94
C SER A 699 61.91 10.26 21.15
N GLN A 700 62.28 9.67 22.29
CA GLN A 700 62.78 10.46 23.41
C GLN A 700 64.10 11.13 22.99
N GLY A 701 64.03 12.39 22.59
CA GLY A 701 65.23 13.18 22.27
C GLY A 701 65.01 14.41 21.39
N ASP A 702 63.92 14.51 20.63
CA ASP A 702 63.90 15.42 19.48
C ASP A 702 63.22 16.78 19.68
N ASN A 703 62.95 17.23 20.91
CA ASN A 703 62.29 18.52 21.11
C ASN A 703 62.95 19.52 22.08
N ASP A 704 64.22 19.34 22.43
CA ASP A 704 64.93 20.28 23.32
C ASP A 704 66.09 21.05 22.67
N SER A 705 66.42 20.80 21.39
CA SER A 705 67.51 21.50 20.69
C SER A 705 67.06 22.16 19.39
N LEU A 706 67.62 23.34 19.09
CA LEU A 706 67.37 24.04 17.83
C LEU A 706 68.17 23.42 16.66
N PRO A 707 67.71 23.53 15.40
CA PRO A 707 68.43 23.03 14.23
C PRO A 707 69.83 23.62 14.07
N THR A 708 70.85 22.77 13.88
CA THR A 708 72.25 23.18 13.62
C THR A 708 72.58 23.32 12.13
N ASP A 709 71.69 22.87 11.25
CA ASP A 709 71.87 22.72 9.80
C ASP A 709 71.14 23.80 8.97
N CYS A 710 70.86 24.96 9.56
CA CYS A 710 70.17 26.08 8.89
C CYS A 710 70.88 26.64 7.65
N ALA A 711 72.12 26.20 7.36
CA ALA A 711 72.79 26.50 6.10
C ALA A 711 72.09 25.89 4.87
N VAL A 712 71.39 24.75 5.04
CA VAL A 712 70.76 24.00 3.95
C VAL A 712 69.23 23.91 4.03
N ARG A 713 68.63 24.41 5.12
CA ARG A 713 67.18 24.44 5.31
C ARG A 713 66.53 25.67 4.67
N PRO A 714 65.22 25.60 4.31
CA PRO A 714 64.45 26.77 3.92
C PRO A 714 64.49 27.85 5.00
N LYS A 715 64.72 29.09 4.58
CA LYS A 715 64.89 30.24 5.49
C LYS A 715 63.68 31.16 5.45
N VAL A 716 63.26 31.65 6.60
CA VAL A 716 62.19 32.65 6.72
C VAL A 716 62.76 34.06 6.68
N SER A 717 62.16 34.92 5.88
CA SER A 717 62.44 36.36 5.77
C SER A 717 61.33 37.22 6.39
N GLY A 718 60.43 36.60 7.15
CA GLY A 718 59.28 37.23 7.80
C GLY A 718 58.06 36.30 7.78
N GLY A 719 56.95 36.76 8.36
CA GLY A 719 55.71 36.00 8.40
C GLY A 719 55.37 35.50 9.79
N ARG A 720 54.70 34.35 9.90
CA ARG A 720 54.14 33.87 11.15
C ARG A 720 54.90 32.65 11.67
N LEU A 721 55.13 32.61 12.98
CA LEU A 721 55.71 31.47 13.69
C LEU A 721 54.61 30.56 14.22
N THR A 722 54.92 29.26 14.24
CA THR A 722 54.11 28.22 14.88
C THR A 722 54.84 27.77 16.14
N ALA A 723 54.14 27.72 17.27
CA ALA A 723 54.75 27.32 18.52
C ALA A 723 55.23 25.86 18.45
N GLY A 724 56.38 25.57 19.06
CA GLY A 724 57.02 24.25 19.04
C GLY A 724 57.87 23.96 17.81
N GLU A 725 57.74 24.75 16.73
CA GLU A 725 58.37 24.49 15.43
C GLU A 725 59.58 25.41 15.18
N PRO A 726 60.83 24.89 15.19
CA PRO A 726 62.00 25.71 14.91
C PRO A 726 62.09 26.12 13.43
N VAL A 727 62.39 27.39 13.18
CA VAL A 727 62.61 27.96 11.85
C VAL A 727 64.06 28.40 11.67
N CYS A 728 64.55 28.38 10.43
CA CYS A 728 65.85 28.95 10.07
C CYS A 728 65.68 30.37 9.53
N LEU A 729 66.47 31.32 10.02
CA LEU A 729 66.35 32.73 9.67
C LEU A 729 67.15 33.08 8.41
N ALA A 730 66.58 33.90 7.53
CA ALA A 730 67.28 34.47 6.40
C ALA A 730 68.34 35.48 6.85
N SER A 731 69.43 35.64 6.08
CA SER A 731 70.47 36.65 6.36
C SER A 731 70.02 38.04 5.92
N GLN A 732 69.06 38.61 6.64
CA GLN A 732 68.55 39.97 6.44
C GLN A 732 68.20 40.62 7.77
N SER A 733 68.20 41.95 7.83
CA SER A 733 67.97 42.71 9.06
C SER A 733 67.19 43.99 8.76
N PRO A 734 66.04 44.26 9.42
CA PRO A 734 65.34 43.38 10.37
C PRO A 734 64.45 42.30 9.69
N ILE A 735 64.15 41.22 10.41
CA ILE A 735 63.08 40.26 10.12
C ILE A 735 61.90 40.54 11.05
N TRP A 736 60.69 40.59 10.50
CA TRP A 736 59.45 40.81 11.25
C TRP A 736 58.61 39.54 11.29
N LEU A 737 58.34 39.04 12.50
CA LEU A 737 57.63 37.78 12.74
C LEU A 737 56.44 37.99 13.67
N SER A 738 55.30 37.36 13.37
CA SER A 738 54.13 37.36 14.24
C SER A 738 53.91 36.00 14.91
N ILE A 739 53.31 36.02 16.10
CA ILE A 739 52.96 34.85 16.90
C ILE A 739 51.48 34.96 17.25
N GLU A 740 50.69 33.94 16.92
CA GLU A 740 49.25 33.91 17.20
C GLU A 740 48.95 33.33 18.58
N GLY A 741 47.82 33.73 19.18
CA GLY A 741 47.24 33.07 20.35
C GLY A 741 48.02 33.31 21.63
N VAL A 742 48.89 34.31 21.69
CA VAL A 742 49.83 34.48 22.81
C VAL A 742 49.12 34.76 24.14
N ASN A 743 47.89 35.28 24.13
CA ASN A 743 47.06 35.51 25.32
C ASN A 743 46.31 34.26 25.82
N GLU A 744 46.31 33.16 25.06
CA GLU A 744 45.69 31.89 25.44
C GLU A 744 46.59 31.06 26.38
N TYR A 745 47.85 31.47 26.53
CA TYR A 745 48.88 30.77 27.30
C TYR A 745 49.40 31.64 28.45
N GLN A 746 49.86 31.00 29.52
CA GLN A 746 50.35 31.68 30.73
C GLN A 746 51.74 32.28 30.53
N SER A 747 52.59 31.59 29.77
CA SER A 747 53.94 32.02 29.42
C SER A 747 54.32 31.66 28.00
N MET A 748 55.33 32.34 27.48
CA MET A 748 55.95 32.10 26.19
C MET A 748 57.46 32.28 26.29
N SER A 749 58.24 31.38 25.70
CA SER A 749 59.68 31.50 25.55
C SER A 749 60.04 31.57 24.06
N ILE A 750 60.94 32.48 23.70
CA ILE A 750 61.50 32.62 22.35
C ILE A 750 62.98 32.32 22.47
N THR A 751 63.44 31.31 21.74
CA THR A 751 64.84 30.85 21.77
C THR A 751 65.45 30.98 20.39
N SER A 752 66.67 31.50 20.30
CA SER A 752 67.49 31.39 19.10
C SER A 752 68.85 30.76 19.41
N ALA A 753 69.45 30.12 18.42
CA ALA A 753 70.75 29.49 18.54
C ALA A 753 71.40 29.27 17.17
N HIS A 754 72.68 28.91 17.19
CA HIS A 754 73.48 28.48 16.03
C HIS A 754 73.68 29.55 14.94
N GLY A 755 74.38 29.17 13.86
CA GLY A 755 74.79 30.11 12.83
C GLY A 755 76.00 30.96 13.23
N THR A 756 76.21 32.04 12.49
CA THR A 756 77.32 33.00 12.70
C THR A 756 76.79 34.41 12.81
N GLY A 757 77.56 35.31 13.42
CA GLY A 757 77.19 36.72 13.57
C GLY A 757 76.61 37.02 14.96
N ASP A 758 75.85 38.11 15.04
CA ASP A 758 75.30 38.66 16.28
C ASP A 758 73.85 39.12 16.01
N LEU A 759 72.88 38.47 16.65
CA LEU A 759 71.46 38.76 16.46
C LEU A 759 70.81 39.27 17.74
N LYS A 760 69.85 40.18 17.57
CA LYS A 760 69.05 40.75 18.64
C LYS A 760 67.58 40.40 18.45
N LEU A 761 66.92 39.96 19.52
CA LEU A 761 65.47 39.74 19.56
C LEU A 761 64.77 40.85 20.34
N GLU A 762 63.71 41.41 19.78
CA GLU A 762 62.88 42.43 20.40
C GLU A 762 61.40 42.08 20.22
N TYR A 763 60.65 41.95 21.31
CA TYR A 763 59.27 41.49 21.31
C TYR A 763 58.32 42.55 21.90
N SER A 764 57.12 42.66 21.31
CA SER A 764 56.01 43.44 21.87
C SER A 764 54.66 42.73 21.69
N ASN A 765 53.80 42.84 22.71
CA ASN A 765 52.38 42.45 22.65
C ASN A 765 51.47 43.64 22.26
N PHE A 766 52.04 44.81 21.94
CA PHE A 766 51.32 46.04 21.57
C PHE A 766 51.89 46.63 20.27
N GLY A 767 51.75 45.87 19.17
CA GLY A 767 52.20 46.24 17.82
C GLY A 767 53.67 45.93 17.56
N TRP A 768 54.17 46.29 16.37
CA TRP A 768 55.57 46.03 16.00
C TRP A 768 56.56 46.79 16.91
N PRO A 769 57.65 46.13 17.37
CA PRO A 769 58.77 46.78 18.08
C PRO A 769 59.24 48.09 17.45
N ASN A 770 59.26 49.18 18.21
CA ASN A 770 59.71 50.49 17.74
C ASN A 770 61.21 50.73 17.99
N ASP A 771 61.82 51.64 17.22
CA ASP A 771 63.26 51.89 17.28
C ASP A 771 63.72 52.57 18.60
N GLU A 772 62.79 53.15 19.35
CA GLU A 772 63.05 53.76 20.67
C GLU A 772 62.97 52.73 21.81
N GLY A 773 62.52 51.50 21.54
CA GLY A 773 62.33 50.42 22.52
C GLY A 773 61.16 50.64 23.50
N SER A 774 60.35 51.69 23.32
CA SER A 774 59.36 52.13 24.30
C SER A 774 58.11 51.24 24.40
N ASN A 775 57.89 50.36 23.41
CA ASN A 775 56.79 49.38 23.42
C ASN A 775 57.25 47.93 23.64
N LEU A 776 58.52 47.69 23.99
CA LEU A 776 59.05 46.34 24.18
C LEU A 776 58.55 45.71 25.49
N HIS A 777 58.17 44.44 25.39
CA HIS A 777 57.76 43.60 26.52
C HIS A 777 58.82 42.54 26.86
N GLY A 778 59.72 42.25 25.93
CA GLY A 778 60.89 41.41 26.16
C GLY A 778 61.93 41.65 25.07
N TRP A 779 63.20 41.53 25.40
CA TRP A 779 64.30 41.63 24.43
C TRP A 779 65.53 40.86 24.94
N SER A 780 66.41 40.49 24.02
CA SER A 780 67.68 39.82 24.31
C SER A 780 68.70 40.22 23.22
N ASP A 781 69.93 40.50 23.65
CA ASP A 781 71.05 41.01 22.85
C ASP A 781 72.37 40.42 23.38
N ASN A 782 72.41 39.10 23.57
CA ASN A 782 73.63 38.40 23.96
C ASN A 782 74.61 38.39 22.78
N SER A 783 75.90 38.28 23.08
CA SER A 783 76.89 38.15 22.02
C SER A 783 76.72 36.79 21.31
N GLY A 784 76.48 36.84 20.00
CA GLY A 784 76.25 35.68 19.15
C GLY A 784 74.79 35.57 18.73
N ASN A 785 74.35 34.34 18.50
CA ASN A 785 72.99 34.07 18.04
C ASN A 785 72.16 33.34 19.10
N SER A 786 72.55 33.43 20.36
CA SER A 786 71.99 32.64 21.47
C SER A 786 71.10 33.52 22.35
N GLU A 787 69.98 33.94 21.77
CA GLU A 787 69.00 34.78 22.46
C GLU A 787 67.90 33.98 23.15
N CYS A 788 67.48 34.45 24.32
CA CYS A 788 66.39 33.88 25.08
C CYS A 788 65.52 34.97 25.68
N ILE A 789 64.23 34.97 25.33
CA ILE A 789 63.22 35.85 25.94
C ILE A 789 62.14 34.97 26.56
N THR A 790 61.77 35.20 27.81
CA THR A 790 60.59 34.58 28.43
C THR A 790 59.63 35.65 28.90
N ILE A 791 58.35 35.48 28.57
CA ILE A 791 57.29 36.48 28.74
C ILE A 791 56.07 35.82 29.36
N ASN A 792 55.50 36.45 30.38
CA ASN A 792 54.34 35.93 31.10
C ASN A 792 53.14 36.87 30.94
N GLY A 793 51.93 36.31 30.90
CA GLY A 793 50.68 37.06 31.05
C GLY A 793 50.43 38.08 29.94
N GLN A 794 50.28 37.61 28.70
CA GLN A 794 50.05 38.46 27.53
C GLN A 794 48.57 38.86 27.42
N ALA A 795 48.28 40.13 27.12
CA ALA A 795 46.92 40.64 27.11
C ALA A 795 46.26 40.57 25.72
N ASN A 796 47.03 40.72 24.65
CA ASN A 796 46.53 40.74 23.27
C ASN A 796 46.81 39.43 22.56
N TYR A 797 45.92 39.07 21.62
CA TYR A 797 45.98 37.82 20.85
C TYR A 797 47.24 37.67 19.98
N TRP A 798 47.80 38.78 19.50
CA TRP A 798 48.98 38.78 18.62
C TRP A 798 50.25 39.23 19.33
N GLY A 799 51.33 38.48 19.12
CA GLY A 799 52.69 38.85 19.47
C GLY A 799 53.50 39.28 18.25
N TYR A 800 54.39 40.26 18.42
CA TYR A 800 55.21 40.83 17.35
C TYR A 800 56.69 40.79 17.72
N LEU A 801 57.49 40.11 16.91
CA LEU A 801 58.92 39.90 17.09
C LEU A 801 59.70 40.60 15.96
N LYS A 802 60.70 41.39 16.35
CA LYS A 802 61.72 41.96 15.46
C LYS A 802 63.03 41.23 15.74
N VAL A 803 63.61 40.66 14.69
CA VAL A 803 64.98 40.11 14.72
C VAL A 803 65.88 41.07 13.97
N SER A 804 66.95 41.53 14.59
CA SER A 804 67.89 42.49 13.98
C SER A 804 69.34 42.12 14.29
N GLY A 805 70.31 42.88 13.79
CA GLY A 805 71.74 42.55 13.88
C GLY A 805 72.31 41.95 12.58
N GLU A 806 73.57 41.50 12.64
CA GLU A 806 74.35 40.95 11.52
C GLU A 806 74.54 39.45 11.73
N PHE A 807 73.64 38.62 11.17
CA PHE A 807 73.65 37.17 11.41
C PHE A 807 73.38 36.33 10.16
N SER A 808 73.78 35.05 10.21
CA SER A 808 73.52 34.08 9.16
C SER A 808 73.31 32.67 9.71
N ASN A 809 72.34 31.95 9.13
CA ASN A 809 72.02 30.55 9.43
C ASN A 809 71.65 30.31 10.90
N ALA A 810 71.05 31.30 11.57
CA ALA A 810 70.53 31.13 12.92
C ALA A 810 69.17 30.41 12.90
N ALA A 811 68.89 29.65 13.95
CA ALA A 811 67.60 29.03 14.20
C ALA A 811 66.80 29.84 15.24
N LEU A 812 65.48 29.75 15.19
CA LEU A 812 64.56 30.41 16.11
C LEU A 812 63.35 29.50 16.39
N VAL A 813 62.90 29.43 17.63
CA VAL A 813 61.66 28.74 18.02
C VAL A 813 60.90 29.52 19.08
N VAL A 814 59.58 29.35 19.10
CA VAL A 814 58.69 29.90 20.12
C VAL A 814 58.00 28.73 20.80
N ASP A 815 57.95 28.73 22.13
CA ASP A 815 57.29 27.71 22.93
C ASP A 815 56.32 28.34 23.93
N PHE A 816 55.18 27.70 24.18
CA PHE A 816 54.18 28.16 25.16
C PHE A 816 54.19 27.30 26.42
N ASN A 817 53.94 27.92 27.58
CA ASN A 817 53.84 27.27 28.89
C ASN A 817 55.05 26.39 29.27
N THR A 818 56.24 26.71 28.74
CA THR A 818 57.50 26.04 29.13
C THR A 818 58.12 26.69 30.37
N SER A 819 58.98 25.95 31.05
CA SER A 819 59.73 26.43 32.22
C SER A 819 60.83 27.45 31.87
N GLY A 820 61.17 27.59 30.58
CA GLY A 820 62.15 28.52 30.04
C GLY A 820 62.46 28.27 28.56
N CYS A 821 63.50 28.93 28.05
CA CYS A 821 64.02 28.71 26.71
C CYS A 821 64.68 27.34 26.57
N ARG A 822 64.72 26.82 25.34
CA ARG A 822 65.45 25.59 24.98
C ARG A 822 66.95 25.78 25.23
N GLN A 823 67.68 24.69 25.51
CA GLN A 823 69.12 24.72 25.81
C GLN A 823 70.01 24.53 24.57
#